data_AF-A0AAN6R514-F1
#
_entry.id   AF-A0AAN6R514-F1
#
_cell.length_a   1.000
_cell.length_b   1.000
_cell.length_c   1.000
_cell.angle_alpha   90.00
_cell.angle_beta   90.00
_cell.angle_gamma   90.00
#
_symmetry.space_group_name_H-M   'P 1'
#
loop_
_entity.id
_entity.type
_entity.pdbx_description
1 polymer ?
#
loop_
_entity_poly.entity_id
_entity_poly.type
_entity_poly.pdbx_seq_one_letter_code
_entity_poly.pdbx_strand_id
1 'polypeptide(L)'
;MSLQQKIKPWIRPTQKTYIFLNANVVDPVNGSILENQTVKIAGGLVESVTVSSSTTESTGNDAITIDLQGKYICPGLIDCHVHLLAVPGVKELRDVVNIDGTVASMRQPFVCNEMLRRGFTSVRDCGGATLPLKEAINEGVFPGPRLFISGHALSQTGGHGDMRGPHDHTDCCGGTITGLGRICDGVAECVRTARDELRCGADFIKIMGGGGVASPTDRLQNTQFTTEEIKAITEVARSYHTFVTAHAYTPQAIRHCVDNGVTGIEHGNLIDEDTAKYLAERDVFLTPTLITYSEMASPEWTGFLPPESAPKNADVLKVGLQALRIATAAGVTLCYGSDLLGPLGAAQTKEFRLRSQVLSATQILQSATVNAARMLRQDEFLGQIKAGFSADLLVLNKNPLEDILVFDNPEKHLLAVVKEGRVEASRWSKLPEDVTRPTALIDNARSRGPFRPRAAHKGTTNYQLRQFAEATLGSGSLRKAVRLPEGEDLNEWLAVNVVDFYNQINLLYGSITEFCSPQSCPEMKATDEFEYLWQDSENFKRPTKMPAPEYVEHLMAWVQSNIDNEQMFPSRIGVPFPKTFPSLLRQLFKRLYRVYAHIYCHHYPVIVHLGLEPHLNTSFKHYVLFVDEHSLASGKDFWGPLGDLVESMLRSD
;
A
#
# COMPACT_ATOMS: atom_id res chain seq x y z
N MET A 1 0.70 -2.06 27.87
CA MET A 1 1.58 -2.74 26.89
C MET A 1 2.34 -3.88 27.55
N SER A 2 2.34 -5.07 26.93
CA SER A 2 3.18 -6.20 27.33
C SER A 2 4.67 -5.91 27.11
N LEU A 3 5.59 -6.68 27.73
CA LEU A 3 7.03 -6.55 27.47
C LEU A 3 7.36 -6.74 25.98
N GLN A 4 6.69 -7.69 25.32
CA GLN A 4 6.86 -7.94 23.89
C GLN A 4 6.44 -6.72 23.04
N GLN A 5 5.34 -6.04 23.40
CA GLN A 5 4.92 -4.80 22.74
C GLN A 5 5.88 -3.63 22.99
N LYS A 6 6.63 -3.62 24.10
CA LYS A 6 7.68 -2.61 24.33
C LYS A 6 8.93 -2.88 23.49
N ILE A 7 9.26 -4.16 23.25
CA ILE A 7 10.44 -4.56 22.46
C ILE A 7 10.16 -4.38 20.96
N LYS A 8 8.97 -4.79 20.49
CA LYS A 8 8.54 -4.67 19.10
C LYS A 8 7.22 -3.91 19.03
N PRO A 9 7.24 -2.56 19.06
CA PRO A 9 6.03 -1.74 19.15
C PRO A 9 5.15 -1.75 17.91
N TRP A 10 5.68 -2.24 16.80
CA TRP A 10 4.95 -2.47 15.56
C TRP A 10 4.19 -3.81 15.54
N ILE A 11 4.38 -4.70 16.53
CA ILE A 11 3.58 -5.93 16.61
C ILE A 11 2.10 -5.56 16.70
N ARG A 12 1.33 -6.07 15.76
CA ARG A 12 -0.11 -5.85 15.68
C ARG A 12 -0.83 -6.57 16.83
N PRO A 13 -1.96 -6.02 17.36
CA PRO A 13 -2.79 -6.70 18.36
C PRO A 13 -3.23 -8.09 17.88
N THR A 14 -3.65 -9.00 18.77
CA THR A 14 -4.16 -10.33 18.35
C THR A 14 -5.26 -10.23 17.29
N GLN A 15 -5.27 -11.17 16.35
CA GLN A 15 -6.33 -11.28 15.33
C GLN A 15 -7.71 -11.35 15.98
N LYS A 16 -8.68 -10.64 15.39
CA LYS A 16 -10.08 -10.78 15.79
C LYS A 16 -10.63 -12.11 15.25
N THR A 17 -11.64 -12.64 15.92
CA THR A 17 -12.39 -13.79 15.42
C THR A 17 -13.55 -13.28 14.57
N TYR A 18 -13.68 -13.75 13.33
CA TYR A 18 -14.78 -13.38 12.44
C TYR A 18 -15.62 -14.60 12.07
N ILE A 19 -16.93 -14.38 11.95
CA ILE A 19 -17.90 -15.34 11.44
C ILE A 19 -18.61 -14.68 10.25
N PHE A 20 -18.32 -15.15 9.05
CA PHE A 20 -18.96 -14.70 7.83
C PHE A 20 -20.18 -15.57 7.53
N LEU A 21 -21.39 -15.01 7.61
CA LEU A 21 -22.65 -15.70 7.31
C LEU A 21 -23.06 -15.48 5.86
N ASN A 22 -23.85 -16.41 5.30
CA ASN A 22 -24.45 -16.30 3.97
C ASN A 22 -23.40 -15.98 2.87
N ALA A 23 -22.24 -16.62 2.97
CA ALA A 23 -21.13 -16.49 2.04
C ALA A 23 -21.31 -17.46 0.86
N ASN A 24 -21.02 -17.01 -0.35
CA ASN A 24 -20.79 -17.88 -1.49
C ASN A 24 -19.28 -18.19 -1.58
N VAL A 25 -18.86 -19.33 -1.06
CA VAL A 25 -17.44 -19.70 -1.00
C VAL A 25 -17.00 -20.22 -2.37
N VAL A 26 -15.97 -19.59 -2.93
CA VAL A 26 -15.36 -19.99 -4.20
C VAL A 26 -14.38 -21.14 -3.92
N ASP A 27 -14.66 -22.31 -4.49
CA ASP A 27 -13.79 -23.48 -4.42
C ASP A 27 -12.93 -23.57 -5.70
N PRO A 28 -11.65 -23.19 -5.65
CA PRO A 28 -10.76 -23.25 -6.81
C PRO A 28 -10.37 -24.69 -7.20
N VAL A 29 -10.47 -25.67 -6.31
CA VAL A 29 -10.09 -27.06 -6.60
C VAL A 29 -11.06 -27.65 -7.61
N ASN A 30 -12.36 -27.56 -7.31
CA ASN A 30 -13.40 -28.13 -8.17
C ASN A 30 -13.97 -27.13 -9.19
N GLY A 31 -13.60 -25.84 -9.11
CA GLY A 31 -14.15 -24.81 -9.97
C GLY A 31 -15.65 -24.61 -9.74
N SER A 32 -16.06 -24.58 -8.47
CA SER A 32 -17.48 -24.49 -8.08
C SER A 32 -17.73 -23.44 -7.00
N ILE A 33 -19.00 -23.06 -6.81
CA ILE A 33 -19.43 -22.19 -5.72
C ILE A 33 -20.15 -23.03 -4.68
N LEU A 34 -19.68 -22.98 -3.44
CA LEU A 34 -20.40 -23.49 -2.27
C LEU A 34 -21.30 -22.37 -1.76
N GLU A 35 -22.58 -22.45 -2.08
CA GLU A 35 -23.55 -21.41 -1.73
C GLU A 35 -23.95 -21.45 -0.25
N ASN A 36 -24.35 -20.31 0.30
CA ASN A 36 -24.94 -20.18 1.64
C ASN A 36 -24.10 -20.85 2.74
N GLN A 37 -22.81 -20.51 2.78
CA GLN A 37 -21.86 -21.01 3.77
C GLN A 37 -21.66 -20.02 4.91
N THR A 38 -21.36 -20.57 6.09
CA THR A 38 -20.80 -19.88 7.23
C THR A 38 -19.32 -20.22 7.32
N VAL A 39 -18.46 -19.19 7.28
CA VAL A 39 -17.00 -19.31 7.40
C VAL A 39 -16.55 -18.67 8.72
N LYS A 40 -15.96 -19.46 9.61
CA LYS A 40 -15.36 -18.97 10.84
C LYS A 40 -13.84 -18.89 10.68
N ILE A 41 -13.28 -17.74 11.01
CA ILE A 41 -11.82 -17.53 11.08
C ILE A 41 -11.41 -17.10 12.48
N ALA A 42 -10.33 -17.69 12.98
CA ALA A 42 -9.81 -17.43 14.32
C ALA A 42 -8.28 -17.65 14.33
N GLY A 43 -7.54 -16.81 15.07
CA GLY A 43 -6.09 -16.96 15.22
C GLY A 43 -5.32 -16.89 13.89
N GLY A 44 -5.89 -16.24 12.87
CA GLY A 44 -5.31 -16.16 11.53
C GLY A 44 -5.54 -17.37 10.63
N LEU A 45 -6.32 -18.35 11.08
CA LEU A 45 -6.68 -19.56 10.33
C LEU A 45 -8.18 -19.61 10.02
N VAL A 46 -8.53 -20.35 8.97
CA VAL A 46 -9.89 -20.82 8.75
C VAL A 46 -10.15 -21.95 9.74
N GLU A 47 -11.13 -21.75 10.61
CA GLU A 47 -11.50 -22.73 11.64
C GLU A 47 -12.55 -23.71 11.10
N SER A 48 -13.57 -23.20 10.39
CA SER A 48 -14.61 -24.03 9.79
C SER A 48 -15.28 -23.37 8.59
N VAL A 49 -15.80 -24.21 7.69
CA VAL A 49 -16.70 -23.87 6.59
C VAL A 49 -17.88 -24.84 6.68
N THR A 50 -19.08 -24.31 6.89
CA THR A 50 -20.30 -25.12 7.12
C THR A 50 -21.49 -24.50 6.40
N VAL A 51 -22.52 -25.27 6.08
CA VAL A 51 -23.77 -24.71 5.52
C VAL A 51 -24.40 -23.78 6.56
N SER A 52 -24.75 -22.57 6.15
CA SER A 52 -25.43 -21.61 7.02
C SER A 52 -26.76 -22.18 7.50
N SER A 53 -26.90 -22.34 8.82
CA SER A 53 -28.17 -22.70 9.47
C SER A 53 -28.80 -21.47 10.12
N SER A 54 -30.12 -21.47 10.29
CA SER A 54 -30.86 -20.39 10.97
C SER A 54 -30.55 -20.28 12.47
N THR A 55 -29.82 -21.25 13.03
CA THR A 55 -29.35 -21.26 14.41
C THR A 55 -27.92 -20.77 14.45
N THR A 56 -27.73 -19.51 14.81
CA THR A 56 -26.44 -19.02 15.31
C THR A 56 -26.08 -19.83 16.55
N GLU A 57 -25.17 -20.80 16.42
CA GLU A 57 -24.54 -21.36 17.61
C GLU A 57 -23.96 -20.19 18.40
N SER A 58 -24.21 -20.15 19.71
CA SER A 58 -23.68 -19.12 20.60
C SER A 58 -22.17 -19.29 20.71
N THR A 59 -21.44 -18.75 19.74
CA THR A 59 -20.00 -18.63 19.81
C THR A 59 -19.68 -17.52 20.80
N GLY A 60 -18.76 -17.78 21.73
CA GLY A 60 -18.47 -16.94 22.91
C GLY A 60 -18.35 -15.43 22.63
N ASN A 61 -18.51 -14.64 23.69
CA ASN A 61 -18.78 -13.19 23.70
C ASN A 61 -17.90 -12.25 22.83
N ASP A 62 -16.86 -12.73 22.14
CA ASP A 62 -15.85 -11.92 21.44
C ASP A 62 -15.79 -12.10 19.90
N ALA A 63 -16.64 -12.96 19.30
CA ALA A 63 -16.65 -13.17 17.84
C ALA A 63 -17.45 -12.12 17.06
N ILE A 64 -16.86 -11.55 16.00
CA ILE A 64 -17.51 -10.56 15.13
C ILE A 64 -18.26 -11.27 14.01
N THR A 65 -19.58 -11.19 14.03
CA THR A 65 -20.43 -11.80 13.00
C THR A 65 -20.78 -10.81 11.91
N ILE A 66 -20.46 -11.15 10.66
CA ILE A 66 -20.70 -10.34 9.47
C ILE A 66 -21.55 -11.14 8.48
N ASP A 67 -22.74 -10.65 8.16
CA ASP A 67 -23.55 -11.20 7.08
C ASP A 67 -23.06 -10.69 5.71
N LEU A 68 -22.59 -11.61 4.87
CA LEU A 68 -22.09 -11.34 3.51
C LEU A 68 -23.19 -11.10 2.49
N GLN A 69 -24.45 -11.39 2.80
CA GLN A 69 -25.59 -11.12 1.92
C GLN A 69 -25.40 -11.74 0.52
N GLY A 70 -24.92 -12.98 0.46
CA GLY A 70 -24.66 -13.69 -0.80
C GLY A 70 -23.45 -13.17 -1.58
N LYS A 71 -22.56 -12.37 -0.98
CA LYS A 71 -21.27 -12.02 -1.58
C LYS A 71 -20.35 -13.24 -1.62
N TYR A 72 -19.34 -13.14 -2.46
CA TYR A 72 -18.40 -14.23 -2.69
C TYR A 72 -17.19 -14.10 -1.77
N ILE A 73 -16.71 -15.21 -1.20
CA ILE A 73 -15.39 -15.28 -0.56
C ILE A 73 -14.50 -16.17 -1.42
N CYS A 74 -13.36 -15.63 -1.83
CA CYS A 74 -12.32 -16.32 -2.60
C CYS A 74 -11.04 -16.43 -1.77
N PRO A 75 -10.22 -17.49 -1.92
CA PRO A 75 -8.86 -17.48 -1.37
C PRO A 75 -8.08 -16.25 -1.85
N GLY A 76 -7.15 -15.78 -1.02
CA GLY A 76 -6.17 -14.76 -1.40
C GLY A 76 -5.36 -15.19 -2.63
N LEU A 77 -5.08 -14.22 -3.52
CA LEU A 77 -4.34 -14.50 -4.75
C LEU A 77 -2.85 -14.63 -4.46
N ILE A 78 -2.19 -15.44 -5.28
CA ILE A 78 -0.76 -15.68 -5.25
C ILE A 78 -0.15 -15.32 -6.62
N ASP A 79 0.77 -14.36 -6.62
CA ASP A 79 1.58 -14.03 -7.80
C ASP A 79 2.93 -14.74 -7.70
N CYS A 80 3.16 -15.71 -8.59
CA CYS A 80 4.38 -16.49 -8.57
C CYS A 80 5.55 -15.78 -9.28
N HIS A 81 5.43 -14.59 -9.86
CA HIS A 81 6.62 -13.94 -10.43
C HIS A 81 6.53 -12.43 -10.30
N VAL A 82 7.23 -11.88 -9.29
CA VAL A 82 7.36 -10.43 -9.09
C VAL A 82 8.82 -10.05 -8.85
N HIS A 83 9.09 -8.75 -8.97
CA HIS A 83 10.37 -8.12 -8.60
C HIS A 83 10.12 -6.89 -7.72
N LEU A 84 10.18 -7.06 -6.40
CA LEU A 84 9.89 -6.01 -5.42
C LEU A 84 10.98 -4.93 -5.36
N LEU A 85 12.19 -5.22 -5.84
CA LEU A 85 13.27 -4.24 -5.96
C LEU A 85 13.10 -3.33 -7.19
N ALA A 86 12.37 -3.76 -8.21
CA ALA A 86 12.06 -2.98 -9.40
C ALA A 86 10.94 -1.95 -9.09
N VAL A 87 11.25 -0.97 -8.25
CA VAL A 87 10.28 0.00 -7.71
C VAL A 87 9.94 1.12 -8.70
N PRO A 88 8.74 1.73 -8.59
CA PRO A 88 8.37 2.89 -9.41
C PRO A 88 9.16 4.16 -9.00
N GLY A 89 9.01 5.20 -9.82
CA GLY A 89 9.58 6.54 -9.58
C GLY A 89 10.59 7.00 -10.64
N VAL A 90 10.80 6.19 -11.68
CA VAL A 90 11.56 6.51 -12.89
C VAL A 90 10.79 6.02 -14.11
N LYS A 91 11.12 6.53 -15.30
CA LYS A 91 10.34 6.31 -16.53
C LYS A 91 10.83 5.12 -17.35
N GLU A 92 12.14 4.91 -17.45
CA GLU A 92 12.73 3.97 -18.39
C GLU A 92 13.29 2.72 -17.69
N LEU A 93 13.28 1.58 -18.39
CA LEU A 93 13.80 0.32 -17.85
C LEU A 93 15.24 0.45 -17.35
N ARG A 94 16.08 1.17 -18.10
CA ARG A 94 17.48 1.43 -17.73
C ARG A 94 17.58 2.07 -16.35
N ASP A 95 16.70 3.01 -16.03
CA ASP A 95 16.72 3.67 -14.72
C ASP A 95 16.20 2.72 -13.65
N VAL A 96 15.16 1.92 -13.93
CA VAL A 96 14.58 0.95 -12.98
C VAL A 96 15.63 -0.04 -12.49
N VAL A 97 16.43 -0.60 -13.40
CA VAL A 97 17.47 -1.60 -13.05
C VAL A 97 18.71 -0.98 -12.41
N ASN A 98 18.87 0.34 -12.48
CA ASN A 98 20.01 1.09 -11.91
C ASN A 98 19.60 1.96 -10.70
N ILE A 99 18.38 1.79 -10.16
CA ILE A 99 17.98 2.47 -8.92
C ILE A 99 18.94 2.06 -7.80
N ASP A 100 19.40 3.04 -7.03
CA ASP A 100 20.20 2.79 -5.82
C ASP A 100 19.46 1.82 -4.87
N GLY A 101 20.15 0.80 -4.38
CA GLY A 101 19.55 -0.26 -3.57
C GLY A 101 18.88 0.27 -2.28
N THR A 102 19.41 1.35 -1.69
CA THR A 102 18.82 1.97 -0.49
C THR A 102 17.52 2.69 -0.86
N VAL A 103 17.52 3.44 -1.96
CA VAL A 103 16.31 4.09 -2.48
C VAL A 103 15.25 3.05 -2.83
N ALA A 104 15.64 1.96 -3.49
CA ALA A 104 14.75 0.86 -3.81
C ALA A 104 14.14 0.25 -2.54
N SER A 105 14.99 -0.09 -1.56
CA SER A 105 14.58 -0.66 -0.25
C SER A 105 13.52 0.19 0.46
N MET A 106 13.68 1.53 0.45
CA MET A 106 12.72 2.44 1.08
C MET A 106 11.39 2.56 0.30
N ARG A 107 11.35 2.16 -0.97
CA ARG A 107 10.16 2.19 -1.83
C ARG A 107 9.45 0.83 -1.93
N GLN A 108 10.10 -0.29 -1.61
CA GLN A 108 9.47 -1.61 -1.65
C GLN A 108 8.21 -1.73 -0.78
N PRO A 109 8.11 -1.09 0.41
CA PRO A 109 6.88 -1.12 1.21
C PRO A 109 5.66 -0.58 0.46
N PHE A 110 5.83 0.43 -0.40
CA PHE A 110 4.75 0.93 -1.25
C PHE A 110 4.29 -0.14 -2.24
N VAL A 111 5.23 -0.80 -2.94
CA VAL A 111 4.93 -1.87 -3.90
C VAL A 111 4.19 -3.03 -3.21
N CYS A 112 4.67 -3.45 -2.04
CA CYS A 112 4.06 -4.53 -1.27
C CYS A 112 2.61 -4.19 -0.86
N ASN A 113 2.39 -2.98 -0.34
CA ASN A 113 1.05 -2.53 0.03
C ASN A 113 0.09 -2.53 -1.18
N GLU A 114 0.55 -2.03 -2.33
CA GLU A 114 -0.27 -1.99 -3.54
C GLU A 114 -0.64 -3.38 -4.06
N MET A 115 0.29 -4.35 -4.03
CA MET A 115 -0.01 -5.75 -4.38
C MET A 115 -1.07 -6.34 -3.44
N LEU A 116 -0.94 -6.11 -2.13
CA LEU A 116 -1.91 -6.57 -1.14
C LEU A 116 -3.30 -5.99 -1.38
N ARG A 117 -3.39 -4.68 -1.68
CA ARG A 117 -4.66 -4.00 -1.95
C ARG A 117 -5.34 -4.48 -3.24
N ARG A 118 -4.61 -5.09 -4.17
CA ARG A 118 -5.15 -5.75 -5.37
C ARG A 118 -5.63 -7.18 -5.10
N GLY A 119 -5.44 -7.69 -3.88
CA GLY A 119 -5.88 -9.01 -3.44
C GLY A 119 -4.80 -10.09 -3.46
N PHE A 120 -3.55 -9.75 -3.79
CA PHE A 120 -2.43 -10.69 -3.67
C PHE A 120 -1.98 -10.76 -2.21
N THR A 121 -2.37 -11.82 -1.50
CA THR A 121 -1.99 -12.01 -0.09
C THR A 121 -0.66 -12.71 0.07
N SER A 122 -0.15 -13.35 -0.99
CA SER A 122 1.20 -13.93 -1.06
C SER A 122 1.82 -13.64 -2.43
N VAL A 123 3.15 -13.47 -2.48
CA VAL A 123 3.89 -13.31 -3.73
C VAL A 123 5.24 -14.03 -3.66
N ARG A 124 5.70 -14.51 -4.82
CA ARG A 124 7.05 -15.07 -5.00
C ARG A 124 7.92 -14.06 -5.74
N ASP A 125 8.86 -13.48 -5.03
CA ASP A 125 9.86 -12.58 -5.58
C ASP A 125 10.98 -13.39 -6.24
N CYS A 126 11.17 -13.19 -7.53
CA CYS A 126 12.13 -13.92 -8.36
C CYS A 126 13.46 -13.17 -8.55
N GLY A 127 13.79 -12.24 -7.65
CA GLY A 127 15.05 -11.52 -7.64
C GLY A 127 14.88 -10.12 -7.06
N GLY A 128 15.63 -9.81 -6.01
CA GLY A 128 15.78 -8.49 -5.43
C GLY A 128 15.25 -8.35 -3.99
N ALA A 129 14.16 -9.01 -3.61
CA ALA A 129 13.68 -8.95 -2.23
C ALA A 129 14.59 -9.74 -1.28
N THR A 130 14.97 -9.12 -0.17
CA THR A 130 15.86 -9.72 0.84
C THR A 130 15.12 -9.99 2.16
N LEU A 131 15.72 -10.81 3.02
CA LEU A 131 15.14 -11.23 4.31
C LEU A 131 14.61 -10.07 5.18
N PRO A 132 15.28 -8.90 5.28
CA PRO A 132 14.77 -7.78 6.08
C PRO A 132 13.36 -7.31 5.67
N LEU A 133 13.04 -7.29 4.37
CA LEU A 133 11.71 -6.92 3.91
C LEU A 133 10.67 -7.98 4.30
N LYS A 134 11.02 -9.26 4.16
CA LYS A 134 10.16 -10.38 4.54
C LYS A 134 9.87 -10.37 6.05
N GLU A 135 10.89 -10.18 6.87
CA GLU A 135 10.75 -10.05 8.34
C GLU A 135 9.88 -8.85 8.71
N ALA A 136 10.11 -7.69 8.09
CA ALA A 136 9.31 -6.49 8.34
C ALA A 136 7.82 -6.70 8.03
N ILE A 137 7.48 -7.39 6.93
CA ILE A 137 6.09 -7.70 6.58
C ILE A 137 5.50 -8.75 7.54
N ASN A 138 6.24 -9.81 7.88
CA ASN A 138 5.79 -10.85 8.81
C ASN A 138 5.54 -10.31 10.21
N GLU A 139 6.34 -9.34 10.66
CA GLU A 139 6.15 -8.64 11.93
C GLU A 139 5.07 -7.54 11.87
N GLY A 140 4.57 -7.24 10.67
CA GLY A 140 3.53 -6.26 10.45
C GLY A 140 3.99 -4.81 10.46
N VAL A 141 5.30 -4.54 10.36
CA VAL A 141 5.90 -3.20 10.26
C VAL A 141 5.28 -2.42 9.08
N PHE A 142 5.14 -3.09 7.94
CA PHE A 142 4.46 -2.56 6.76
C PHE A 142 3.39 -3.55 6.29
N PRO A 143 2.25 -3.08 5.76
CA PRO A 143 1.30 -3.94 5.07
C PRO A 143 1.92 -4.48 3.78
N GLY A 144 1.68 -5.76 3.49
CA GLY A 144 2.15 -6.41 2.28
C GLY A 144 1.78 -7.89 2.21
N PRO A 145 1.91 -8.53 1.03
CA PRO A 145 1.75 -9.97 0.88
C PRO A 145 2.79 -10.74 1.70
N ARG A 146 2.49 -11.99 2.05
CA ARG A 146 3.50 -12.95 2.50
C ARG A 146 4.52 -13.15 1.38
N LEU A 147 5.80 -13.04 1.71
CA LEU A 147 6.88 -13.12 0.71
C LEU A 147 7.54 -14.50 0.70
N PHE A 148 7.69 -15.04 -0.51
CA PHE A 148 8.61 -16.13 -0.84
C PHE A 148 9.73 -15.56 -1.70
N ILE A 149 10.95 -15.47 -1.18
CA ILE A 149 12.03 -14.70 -1.81
C ILE A 149 13.12 -15.61 -2.37
N SER A 150 13.68 -15.27 -3.53
CA SER A 150 14.90 -15.93 -4.02
C SER A 150 16.20 -15.28 -3.53
N GLY A 151 16.11 -14.13 -2.85
CA GLY A 151 17.26 -13.23 -2.74
C GLY A 151 17.58 -12.69 -4.13
N HIS A 152 18.78 -12.99 -4.64
CA HIS A 152 19.19 -12.59 -5.99
C HIS A 152 18.99 -13.71 -7.01
N ALA A 153 18.64 -13.35 -8.25
CA ALA A 153 18.65 -14.31 -9.35
C ALA A 153 20.10 -14.62 -9.79
N LEU A 154 20.49 -15.89 -9.77
CA LEU A 154 21.83 -16.31 -10.17
C LEU A 154 21.97 -16.24 -11.69
N SER A 155 23.03 -15.59 -12.18
CA SER A 155 23.33 -15.42 -13.60
C SER A 155 24.79 -15.74 -13.88
N GLN A 156 25.10 -16.29 -15.05
CA GLN A 156 26.49 -16.34 -15.52
C GLN A 156 26.96 -14.95 -15.98
N THR A 157 28.27 -14.78 -16.17
CA THR A 157 28.84 -13.60 -16.83
C THR A 157 28.26 -13.44 -18.24
N GLY A 158 27.82 -12.23 -18.57
CA GLY A 158 27.13 -11.91 -19.82
C GLY A 158 25.73 -12.54 -19.95
N GLY A 159 25.19 -13.08 -18.85
CA GLY A 159 23.86 -13.66 -18.78
C GLY A 159 22.74 -12.64 -18.52
N HIS A 160 21.52 -13.11 -18.36
CA HIS A 160 20.34 -12.25 -18.26
C HIS A 160 20.34 -11.36 -17.00
N GLY A 161 20.99 -11.79 -15.92
CA GLY A 161 21.15 -11.01 -14.70
C GLY A 161 22.41 -10.15 -14.65
N ASP A 162 23.22 -10.15 -15.72
CA ASP A 162 24.40 -9.30 -15.84
C ASP A 162 24.04 -7.99 -16.56
N MET A 163 23.91 -6.92 -15.79
CA MET A 163 23.47 -5.61 -16.29
C MET A 163 24.62 -4.76 -16.84
N ARG A 164 25.84 -5.27 -16.87
CA ARG A 164 27.02 -4.57 -17.40
C ARG A 164 26.91 -4.42 -18.92
N GLY A 165 27.33 -3.25 -19.41
CA GLY A 165 27.43 -2.99 -20.84
C GLY A 165 28.65 -3.69 -21.48
N PRO A 166 28.71 -3.82 -22.82
CA PRO A 166 29.81 -4.49 -23.52
C PRO A 166 31.19 -3.84 -23.33
N HIS A 167 31.25 -2.61 -22.81
CA HIS A 167 32.48 -1.86 -22.53
C HIS A 167 32.71 -1.64 -21.03
N ASP A 168 31.88 -2.23 -20.18
CA ASP A 168 32.04 -2.17 -18.73
C ASP A 168 32.85 -3.38 -18.26
N HIS A 169 34.08 -3.13 -17.81
CA HIS A 169 35.01 -4.14 -17.31
C HIS A 169 35.07 -4.14 -15.77
N THR A 170 34.08 -3.55 -15.10
CA THR A 170 34.05 -3.48 -13.65
C THR A 170 33.62 -4.83 -13.09
N ASP A 171 34.50 -5.44 -12.29
CA ASP A 171 34.16 -6.56 -11.43
C ASP A 171 33.70 -6.05 -10.07
N CYS A 172 32.67 -6.66 -9.48
CA CYS A 172 32.28 -6.33 -8.11
C CYS A 172 33.37 -6.79 -7.15
N CYS A 173 34.19 -5.85 -6.69
CA CYS A 173 35.40 -6.11 -5.91
C CYS A 173 35.14 -6.68 -4.49
N GLY A 174 33.89 -6.81 -4.06
CA GLY A 174 33.54 -7.24 -2.70
C GLY A 174 32.36 -8.22 -2.59
N GLY A 175 31.76 -8.65 -3.71
CA GLY A 175 30.61 -9.56 -3.70
C GLY A 175 29.30 -8.98 -3.12
N THR A 176 29.28 -7.71 -2.72
CA THR A 176 28.07 -6.99 -2.32
C THR A 176 27.23 -6.69 -3.55
N ILE A 177 25.98 -7.14 -3.54
CA ILE A 177 25.07 -6.98 -4.68
C ILE A 177 23.78 -6.37 -4.14
N THR A 178 23.33 -5.32 -4.82
CA THR A 178 22.10 -4.59 -4.49
C THR A 178 21.09 -4.60 -5.65
N GLY A 179 21.34 -5.41 -6.68
CA GLY A 179 20.52 -5.51 -7.88
C GLY A 179 19.57 -6.72 -7.87
N LEU A 180 18.88 -6.96 -8.98
CA LEU A 180 17.96 -8.11 -9.12
C LEU A 180 18.70 -9.45 -9.20
N GLY A 181 19.92 -9.45 -9.74
CA GLY A 181 20.70 -10.63 -10.04
C GLY A 181 22.11 -10.60 -9.46
N ARG A 182 22.71 -11.78 -9.36
CA ARG A 182 24.06 -12.03 -8.86
C ARG A 182 24.82 -12.91 -9.83
N ILE A 183 25.99 -12.43 -10.24
CA ILE A 183 26.85 -13.13 -11.19
C ILE A 183 27.63 -14.24 -10.46
N CYS A 184 27.66 -15.43 -11.04
CA CYS A 184 28.45 -16.56 -10.59
C CYS A 184 28.83 -17.48 -11.76
N ASP A 185 30.10 -17.87 -11.85
CA ASP A 185 30.65 -18.70 -12.92
C ASP A 185 31.47 -19.86 -12.36
N GLY A 186 31.30 -21.03 -12.97
CA GLY A 186 31.91 -22.27 -12.54
C GLY A 186 31.19 -22.91 -11.35
N VAL A 187 31.29 -24.23 -11.28
CA VAL A 187 30.62 -25.07 -10.27
C VAL A 187 30.91 -24.59 -8.84
N ALA A 188 32.16 -24.27 -8.52
CA ALA A 188 32.53 -23.87 -7.15
C ALA A 188 31.86 -22.55 -6.72
N GLU A 189 31.77 -21.57 -7.63
CA GLU A 189 31.10 -20.31 -7.33
C GLU A 189 29.60 -20.47 -7.28
N CYS A 190 29.01 -21.22 -8.21
CA CYS A 190 27.57 -21.53 -8.21
C CYS A 190 27.14 -22.19 -6.89
N VAL A 191 27.91 -23.16 -6.38
CA VAL A 191 27.67 -23.79 -5.07
C VAL A 191 27.79 -22.77 -3.93
N ARG A 192 28.83 -21.95 -3.93
CA ARG A 192 29.04 -20.92 -2.90
C ARG A 192 27.88 -19.93 -2.88
N THR A 193 27.49 -19.42 -4.04
CA THR A 193 26.42 -18.42 -4.19
C THR A 193 25.06 -18.99 -3.79
N ALA A 194 24.70 -20.20 -4.24
CA ALA A 194 23.45 -20.84 -3.83
C ALA A 194 23.38 -21.05 -2.30
N ARG A 195 24.47 -21.48 -1.67
CA ARG A 195 24.55 -21.59 -0.20
C ARG A 195 24.41 -20.25 0.48
N ASP A 196 24.97 -19.20 -0.09
CA ASP A 196 24.93 -17.85 0.48
C ASP A 196 23.53 -17.24 0.41
N GLU A 197 22.81 -17.37 -0.72
CA GLU A 197 21.41 -16.91 -0.81
C GLU A 197 20.51 -17.66 0.19
N LEU A 198 20.68 -18.97 0.33
CA LEU A 198 19.93 -19.77 1.32
C LEU A 198 20.29 -19.39 2.76
N ARG A 199 21.57 -19.15 3.05
CA ARG A 199 22.03 -18.63 4.36
C ARG A 199 21.41 -17.24 4.65
N CYS A 200 21.24 -16.42 3.62
CA CYS A 200 20.61 -15.11 3.70
C CYS A 200 19.07 -15.14 3.74
N GLY A 201 18.45 -16.33 3.81
CA GLY A 201 17.02 -16.47 4.00
C GLY A 201 16.20 -16.61 2.72
N ALA A 202 16.82 -16.92 1.58
CA ALA A 202 16.09 -17.31 0.38
C ALA A 202 15.23 -18.56 0.63
N ASP A 203 13.97 -18.53 0.18
CA ASP A 203 13.04 -19.66 0.25
C ASP A 203 13.27 -20.66 -0.87
N PHE A 204 13.78 -20.20 -2.02
CA PHE A 204 14.07 -20.99 -3.22
C PHE A 204 15.22 -20.32 -3.99
N ILE A 205 15.77 -21.01 -5.00
CA ILE A 205 16.80 -20.40 -5.87
C ILE A 205 16.21 -20.08 -7.24
N LYS A 206 16.47 -18.87 -7.73
CA LYS A 206 16.19 -18.46 -9.12
C LYS A 206 17.48 -18.45 -9.92
N ILE A 207 17.46 -19.04 -11.11
CA ILE A 207 18.57 -18.95 -12.08
C ILE A 207 18.13 -18.32 -13.40
N MET A 208 19.08 -17.75 -14.12
CA MET A 208 18.94 -17.35 -15.52
C MET A 208 19.41 -18.52 -16.41
N GLY A 209 18.48 -19.36 -16.87
CA GLY A 209 18.79 -20.56 -17.66
C GLY A 209 18.80 -20.35 -19.18
N GLY A 210 18.35 -19.18 -19.62
CA GLY A 210 18.42 -18.71 -21.01
C GLY A 210 18.52 -17.19 -21.06
N GLY A 211 18.73 -16.64 -22.26
CA GLY A 211 18.78 -15.20 -22.44
C GLY A 211 17.41 -14.51 -22.49
N GLY A 212 17.39 -13.23 -22.15
CA GLY A 212 16.14 -12.49 -21.95
C GLY A 212 15.97 -11.19 -22.72
N VAL A 213 14.89 -10.48 -22.38
CA VAL A 213 14.46 -9.23 -23.04
C VAL A 213 15.10 -8.00 -22.41
N ALA A 214 15.05 -7.91 -21.08
CA ALA A 214 15.42 -6.73 -20.27
C ALA A 214 16.93 -6.59 -19.98
N SER A 215 17.77 -7.24 -20.77
CA SER A 215 19.23 -7.32 -20.57
C SER A 215 20.00 -6.86 -21.82
N PRO A 216 21.20 -6.27 -21.61
CA PRO A 216 21.90 -5.55 -22.67
C PRO A 216 22.60 -6.45 -23.70
N THR A 217 23.13 -7.61 -23.31
CA THR A 217 24.17 -8.31 -24.10
C THR A 217 23.77 -9.71 -24.59
N ASP A 218 22.85 -10.39 -23.93
CA ASP A 218 22.39 -11.72 -24.28
C ASP A 218 21.27 -11.72 -25.35
N ARG A 219 20.93 -12.91 -25.86
CA ARG A 219 19.88 -13.12 -26.87
C ARG A 219 18.92 -14.19 -26.40
N LEU A 220 17.66 -14.12 -26.86
CA LEU A 220 16.61 -15.09 -26.51
C LEU A 220 17.00 -16.55 -26.81
N GLN A 221 17.85 -16.78 -27.81
CA GLN A 221 18.29 -18.12 -28.22
C GLN A 221 19.41 -18.68 -27.34
N ASN A 222 20.06 -17.86 -26.51
CA ASN A 222 21.16 -18.31 -25.68
C ASN A 222 20.64 -19.27 -24.61
N THR A 223 21.30 -20.42 -24.47
CA THR A 223 21.20 -21.25 -23.27
C THR A 223 22.27 -20.76 -22.28
N GLN A 224 21.91 -20.58 -21.02
CA GLN A 224 22.78 -20.05 -19.97
C GLN A 224 23.02 -21.09 -18.88
N PHE A 225 24.21 -21.01 -18.26
CA PHE A 225 24.85 -22.02 -17.43
C PHE A 225 25.14 -23.35 -18.16
N THR A 226 26.25 -23.97 -17.78
CA THR A 226 26.58 -25.34 -18.14
C THR A 226 25.71 -26.34 -17.37
N THR A 227 25.65 -27.57 -17.87
CA THR A 227 24.99 -28.71 -17.21
C THR A 227 25.48 -28.87 -15.77
N GLU A 228 26.79 -28.80 -15.56
CA GLU A 228 27.44 -29.01 -14.27
C GLU A 228 27.10 -27.90 -13.28
N GLU A 229 27.00 -26.65 -13.73
CA GLU A 229 26.60 -25.52 -12.89
C GLU A 229 25.14 -25.62 -12.44
N ILE A 230 24.21 -25.90 -13.36
CA ILE A 230 22.79 -26.06 -13.00
C ILE A 230 22.62 -27.24 -12.03
N LYS A 231 23.26 -28.38 -12.30
CA LYS A 231 23.23 -29.54 -11.39
C LYS A 231 23.75 -29.20 -10.00
N ALA A 232 24.84 -28.44 -9.92
CA ALA A 232 25.42 -28.06 -8.64
C ALA A 232 24.49 -27.11 -7.84
N ILE A 233 23.84 -26.17 -8.52
CA ILE A 233 22.85 -25.27 -7.90
C ILE A 233 21.64 -26.08 -7.41
N THR A 234 21.11 -26.99 -8.25
CA THR A 234 19.93 -27.80 -7.89
C THR A 234 20.23 -28.81 -6.79
N GLU A 235 21.46 -29.34 -6.73
CA GLU A 235 21.92 -30.19 -5.63
C GLU A 235 21.96 -29.43 -4.29
N VAL A 236 22.47 -28.20 -4.27
CA VAL A 236 22.44 -27.35 -3.08
C VAL A 236 21.00 -27.05 -2.65
N ALA A 237 20.13 -26.63 -3.57
CA ALA A 237 18.73 -26.37 -3.24
C ALA A 237 18.03 -27.62 -2.65
N ARG A 238 18.32 -28.81 -3.21
CA ARG A 238 17.79 -30.08 -2.72
C ARG A 238 18.31 -30.42 -1.32
N SER A 239 19.58 -30.16 -1.01
CA SER A 239 20.14 -30.41 0.32
C SER A 239 19.55 -29.50 1.42
N TYR A 240 18.97 -28.37 1.03
CA TYR A 240 18.20 -27.46 1.91
C TYR A 240 16.70 -27.73 1.87
N HIS A 241 16.26 -28.82 1.21
CA HIS A 241 14.84 -29.17 1.05
C HIS A 241 14.00 -28.08 0.37
N THR A 242 14.58 -27.33 -0.56
CA THR A 242 13.87 -26.38 -1.42
C THR A 242 13.99 -26.76 -2.91
N PHE A 243 13.75 -25.82 -3.82
CA PHE A 243 13.68 -26.01 -5.26
C PHE A 243 14.37 -24.87 -6.02
N VAL A 244 14.55 -25.10 -7.31
CA VAL A 244 15.10 -24.12 -8.26
C VAL A 244 14.09 -23.84 -9.35
N THR A 245 13.98 -22.57 -9.73
CA THR A 245 13.29 -22.16 -10.95
C THR A 245 14.18 -21.38 -11.89
N ALA A 246 13.88 -21.44 -13.19
CA ALA A 246 14.72 -20.87 -14.23
C ALA A 246 13.96 -19.94 -15.16
N HIS A 247 14.53 -18.78 -15.43
CA HIS A 247 14.18 -17.97 -16.59
C HIS A 247 14.59 -18.72 -17.87
N ALA A 248 13.63 -19.11 -18.71
CA ALA A 248 13.90 -19.77 -19.99
C ALA A 248 12.76 -19.55 -21.00
N TYR A 249 13.09 -19.09 -22.20
CA TYR A 249 12.10 -18.91 -23.27
C TYR A 249 11.99 -20.11 -24.21
N THR A 250 13.12 -20.62 -24.70
CA THR A 250 13.18 -21.58 -25.81
C THR A 250 13.05 -23.04 -25.36
N PRO A 251 12.57 -23.96 -26.22
CA PRO A 251 12.51 -25.38 -25.92
C PRO A 251 13.86 -25.96 -25.46
N GLN A 252 14.95 -25.53 -26.10
CA GLN A 252 16.31 -25.94 -25.75
C GLN A 252 16.70 -25.51 -24.33
N ALA A 253 16.51 -24.22 -23.98
CA ALA A 253 16.86 -23.71 -22.65
C ALA A 253 15.96 -24.32 -21.56
N ILE A 254 14.67 -24.50 -21.86
CA ILE A 254 13.71 -25.14 -20.96
C ILE A 254 14.16 -26.57 -20.63
N ARG A 255 14.41 -27.39 -21.65
CA ARG A 255 14.85 -28.79 -21.46
C ARG A 255 16.19 -28.87 -20.74
N HIS A 256 17.15 -28.01 -21.12
CA HIS A 256 18.44 -27.92 -20.44
C HIS A 256 18.29 -27.66 -18.93
N CYS A 257 17.40 -26.75 -18.53
CA CYS A 257 17.15 -26.49 -17.12
C CYS A 257 16.51 -27.70 -16.41
N VAL A 258 15.45 -28.27 -17.00
CA VAL A 258 14.70 -29.37 -16.38
C VAL A 258 15.53 -30.66 -16.29
N ASP A 259 16.27 -31.02 -17.33
CA ASP A 259 17.17 -32.18 -17.34
C ASP A 259 18.22 -32.11 -16.21
N ASN A 260 18.51 -30.89 -15.73
CA ASN A 260 19.47 -30.61 -14.68
C ASN A 260 18.83 -30.29 -13.30
N GLY A 261 17.54 -30.59 -13.13
CA GLY A 261 16.86 -30.60 -11.84
C GLY A 261 16.05 -29.35 -11.50
N VAL A 262 15.83 -28.44 -12.45
CA VAL A 262 14.92 -27.31 -12.28
C VAL A 262 13.47 -27.80 -12.31
N THR A 263 12.64 -27.28 -11.41
CA THR A 263 11.24 -27.75 -11.22
C THR A 263 10.19 -26.69 -11.54
N GLY A 264 10.61 -25.47 -11.86
CA GLY A 264 9.73 -24.40 -12.34
C GLY A 264 10.39 -23.61 -13.46
N ILE A 265 9.63 -23.32 -14.50
CA ILE A 265 10.07 -22.51 -15.64
C ILE A 265 9.31 -21.19 -15.63
N GLU A 266 10.07 -20.10 -15.73
CA GLU A 266 9.52 -18.76 -15.86
C GLU A 266 9.38 -18.40 -17.34
N HIS A 267 8.29 -17.70 -17.67
CA HIS A 267 7.96 -17.19 -19.01
C HIS A 267 7.58 -18.27 -20.03
N GLY A 268 8.55 -19.01 -20.59
CA GLY A 268 8.33 -20.08 -21.56
C GLY A 268 7.62 -19.67 -22.86
N ASN A 269 7.71 -18.41 -23.29
CA ASN A 269 6.93 -17.89 -24.43
C ASN A 269 7.18 -18.62 -25.76
N LEU A 270 8.32 -19.32 -25.92
CA LEU A 270 8.66 -20.04 -27.15
C LEU A 270 8.52 -21.56 -27.02
N ILE A 271 7.82 -22.04 -25.99
CA ILE A 271 7.59 -23.47 -25.76
C ILE A 271 6.84 -24.12 -26.95
N ASP A 272 7.29 -25.31 -27.34
CA ASP A 272 6.63 -26.17 -28.34
C ASP A 272 5.81 -27.29 -27.68
N GLU A 273 5.00 -27.99 -28.47
CA GLU A 273 4.12 -29.06 -27.96
C GLU A 273 4.89 -30.20 -27.30
N ASP A 274 6.03 -30.60 -27.87
CA ASP A 274 6.84 -31.70 -27.35
C ASP A 274 7.48 -31.33 -26.01
N THR A 275 7.95 -30.11 -25.85
CA THR A 275 8.49 -29.61 -24.58
C THR A 275 7.39 -29.40 -23.56
N ALA A 276 6.20 -28.94 -23.96
CA ALA A 276 5.06 -28.83 -23.05
C ALA A 276 4.63 -30.21 -22.50
N LYS A 277 4.52 -31.24 -23.35
CA LYS A 277 4.26 -32.62 -22.90
C LYS A 277 5.34 -33.10 -21.96
N TYR A 278 6.61 -32.86 -22.32
CA TYR A 278 7.77 -33.21 -21.50
C TYR A 278 7.72 -32.57 -20.09
N LEU A 279 7.28 -31.30 -19.98
CA LEU A 279 7.09 -30.63 -18.68
C LEU A 279 5.95 -31.27 -17.87
N ALA A 280 4.81 -31.53 -18.51
CA ALA A 280 3.65 -32.14 -17.86
C ALA A 280 3.96 -33.54 -17.30
N GLU A 281 4.67 -34.37 -18.08
CA GLU A 281 5.12 -35.71 -17.65
C GLU A 281 6.03 -35.69 -16.41
N ARG A 282 6.70 -34.57 -16.14
CA ARG A 282 7.66 -34.40 -15.04
C ARG A 282 7.11 -33.55 -13.89
N ASP A 283 5.83 -33.16 -13.96
CA ASP A 283 5.18 -32.25 -13.01
C ASP A 283 5.97 -30.95 -12.81
N VAL A 284 6.55 -30.42 -13.89
CA VAL A 284 7.25 -29.12 -13.88
C VAL A 284 6.25 -27.99 -14.04
N PHE A 285 6.37 -26.98 -13.18
CA PHE A 285 5.52 -25.80 -13.23
C PHE A 285 5.95 -24.84 -14.34
N LEU A 286 4.99 -24.16 -14.96
CA LEU A 286 5.23 -23.05 -15.88
C LEU A 286 4.54 -21.79 -15.37
N THR A 287 5.27 -20.69 -15.28
CA THR A 287 4.77 -19.38 -14.86
C THR A 287 4.89 -18.37 -16.02
N PRO A 288 3.90 -18.30 -16.93
CA PRO A 288 3.85 -17.25 -17.96
C PRO A 288 3.68 -15.87 -17.33
N THR A 289 4.16 -14.82 -17.99
CA THR A 289 4.12 -13.44 -17.48
C THR A 289 3.70 -12.46 -18.59
N LEU A 290 2.56 -12.72 -19.22
CA LEU A 290 2.21 -12.08 -20.51
C LEU A 290 2.08 -10.56 -20.40
N ILE A 291 1.61 -10.07 -19.25
CA ILE A 291 1.33 -8.67 -19.01
C ILE A 291 2.57 -7.78 -19.08
N THR A 292 3.75 -8.27 -18.66
CA THR A 292 4.98 -7.47 -18.72
C THR A 292 5.31 -7.08 -20.15
N TYR A 293 5.21 -8.02 -21.10
CA TYR A 293 5.50 -7.76 -22.51
C TYR A 293 4.46 -6.82 -23.14
N SER A 294 3.19 -7.00 -22.76
CA SER A 294 2.09 -6.17 -23.23
C SER A 294 2.21 -4.72 -22.75
N GLU A 295 2.57 -4.50 -21.50
CA GLU A 295 2.74 -3.17 -20.92
C GLU A 295 4.01 -2.48 -21.44
N MET A 296 5.13 -3.21 -21.56
CA MET A 296 6.36 -2.68 -22.17
C MET A 296 6.18 -2.28 -23.64
N ALA A 297 5.23 -2.90 -24.36
CA ALA A 297 4.88 -2.55 -25.74
C ALA A 297 3.72 -1.53 -25.86
N SER A 298 3.13 -1.09 -24.74
CA SER A 298 1.92 -0.28 -24.79
C SER A 298 2.21 1.16 -25.23
N PRO A 299 1.24 1.85 -25.86
CA PRO A 299 1.42 3.25 -26.24
C PRO A 299 1.69 4.18 -25.04
N GLU A 300 1.13 3.85 -23.87
CA GLU A 300 1.32 4.60 -22.61
C GLU A 300 2.79 4.64 -22.19
N TRP A 301 3.51 3.54 -22.41
CA TRP A 301 4.91 3.36 -22.00
C TRP A 301 5.88 3.42 -23.19
N THR A 302 5.56 4.24 -24.20
CA THR A 302 6.45 4.48 -25.33
C THR A 302 7.83 4.98 -24.84
N GLY A 303 8.89 4.25 -25.22
CA GLY A 303 10.26 4.53 -24.80
C GLY A 303 10.68 3.90 -23.48
N PHE A 304 9.83 3.09 -22.84
CA PHE A 304 10.21 2.35 -21.63
C PHE A 304 11.37 1.37 -21.89
N LEU A 305 11.29 0.64 -23.00
CA LEU A 305 12.33 -0.28 -23.44
C LEU A 305 13.41 0.45 -24.25
N PRO A 306 14.70 0.15 -24.00
CA PRO A 306 15.78 0.52 -24.91
C PRO A 306 15.56 -0.06 -26.33
N PRO A 307 16.02 0.62 -27.40
CA PRO A 307 15.86 0.16 -28.78
C PRO A 307 16.36 -1.26 -29.05
N GLU A 308 17.40 -1.71 -28.34
CA GLU A 308 17.97 -3.05 -28.43
C GLU A 308 17.08 -4.15 -27.83
N SER A 309 16.24 -3.81 -26.84
CA SER A 309 15.33 -4.74 -26.17
C SER A 309 13.95 -4.81 -26.83
N ALA A 310 13.52 -3.76 -27.54
CA ALA A 310 12.20 -3.68 -28.16
C ALA A 310 11.92 -4.81 -29.18
N PRO A 311 12.85 -5.21 -30.08
CA PRO A 311 12.64 -6.36 -30.97
C PRO A 311 12.47 -7.67 -30.21
N LYS A 312 13.27 -7.90 -29.16
CA LYS A 312 13.17 -9.09 -28.31
C LYS A 312 11.78 -9.19 -27.68
N ASN A 313 11.24 -8.08 -27.20
CA ASN A 313 9.90 -8.00 -26.62
C ASN A 313 8.80 -8.33 -27.65
N ALA A 314 8.91 -7.79 -28.87
CA ALA A 314 7.95 -8.03 -29.93
C ALA A 314 7.85 -9.52 -30.32
N ASP A 315 9.00 -10.20 -30.38
CA ASP A 315 9.07 -11.64 -30.71
C ASP A 315 8.31 -12.49 -29.67
N VAL A 316 8.54 -12.25 -28.38
CA VAL A 316 7.91 -13.06 -27.31
C VAL A 316 6.45 -12.67 -27.05
N LEU A 317 6.07 -11.41 -27.26
CA LEU A 317 4.68 -10.94 -27.12
C LEU A 317 3.77 -11.59 -28.17
N LYS A 318 4.25 -11.70 -29.42
CA LYS A 318 3.50 -12.26 -30.56
C LYS A 318 3.03 -13.70 -30.31
N VAL A 319 3.80 -14.47 -29.56
CA VAL A 319 3.61 -15.92 -29.37
C VAL A 319 3.15 -16.30 -27.96
N GLY A 320 3.14 -15.36 -27.01
CA GLY A 320 2.83 -15.64 -25.59
C GLY A 320 1.46 -16.30 -25.37
N LEU A 321 0.40 -15.82 -26.03
CA LEU A 321 -0.93 -16.47 -25.95
C LEU A 321 -0.94 -17.87 -26.59
N GLN A 322 -0.12 -18.10 -27.61
CA GLN A 322 0.01 -19.42 -28.24
C GLN A 322 0.76 -20.39 -27.32
N ALA A 323 1.83 -19.94 -26.64
CA ALA A 323 2.51 -20.73 -25.62
C ALA A 323 1.55 -21.17 -24.50
N LEU A 324 0.67 -20.26 -24.06
CA LEU A 324 -0.36 -20.58 -23.07
C LEU A 324 -1.33 -21.67 -23.56
N ARG A 325 -1.75 -21.61 -24.83
CA ARG A 325 -2.59 -22.66 -25.48
C ARG A 325 -1.87 -24.01 -25.53
N ILE A 326 -0.60 -24.02 -25.93
CA ILE A 326 0.21 -25.23 -26.04
C ILE A 326 0.37 -25.88 -24.66
N ALA A 327 0.78 -25.09 -23.66
CA ALA A 327 1.02 -25.57 -22.30
C ALA A 327 -0.25 -26.13 -21.65
N THR A 328 -1.39 -25.42 -21.78
CA THR A 328 -2.65 -25.93 -21.22
C THR A 328 -3.14 -27.19 -21.94
N ALA A 329 -3.00 -27.28 -23.27
CA ALA A 329 -3.41 -28.47 -24.02
C ALA A 329 -2.57 -29.70 -23.68
N ALA A 330 -1.29 -29.51 -23.32
CA ALA A 330 -0.40 -30.57 -22.86
C ALA A 330 -0.62 -30.97 -21.39
N GLY A 331 -1.43 -30.23 -20.63
CA GLY A 331 -1.65 -30.49 -19.20
C GLY A 331 -0.53 -29.98 -18.28
N VAL A 332 0.27 -29.01 -18.72
CA VAL A 332 1.27 -28.37 -17.87
C VAL A 332 0.58 -27.61 -16.73
N THR A 333 1.10 -27.75 -15.50
CA THR A 333 0.58 -26.98 -14.37
C THR A 333 1.03 -25.52 -14.48
N LEU A 334 0.05 -24.63 -14.71
CA LEU A 334 0.28 -23.20 -14.87
C LEU A 334 0.15 -22.45 -13.55
N CYS A 335 1.05 -21.51 -13.32
CA CYS A 335 1.00 -20.53 -12.23
C CYS A 335 0.79 -19.12 -12.78
N TYR A 336 0.16 -18.26 -11.98
CA TYR A 336 0.01 -16.83 -12.27
C TYR A 336 1.34 -16.13 -12.05
N GLY A 337 1.74 -15.24 -12.96
CA GLY A 337 2.94 -14.42 -12.85
C GLY A 337 2.74 -13.09 -13.56
N SER A 338 3.25 -12.00 -12.98
CA SER A 338 3.15 -10.67 -13.60
C SER A 338 4.46 -10.15 -14.20
N ASP A 339 5.58 -10.27 -13.46
CA ASP A 339 6.93 -9.83 -13.87
C ASP A 339 7.03 -8.38 -14.33
N LEU A 340 6.25 -7.49 -13.71
CA LEU A 340 6.22 -6.08 -14.05
C LEU A 340 7.35 -5.32 -13.35
N LEU A 341 7.95 -4.37 -14.06
CA LEU A 341 9.11 -3.61 -13.60
C LEU A 341 8.77 -2.12 -13.43
N GLY A 342 9.16 -1.55 -12.30
CA GLY A 342 9.05 -0.11 -12.03
C GLY A 342 7.61 0.40 -12.07
N PRO A 343 7.32 1.45 -12.86
CA PRO A 343 5.96 2.03 -12.93
C PRO A 343 4.93 1.08 -13.55
N LEU A 344 5.35 0.04 -14.27
CA LEU A 344 4.43 -0.93 -14.90
C LEU A 344 3.68 -1.77 -13.87
N GLY A 345 4.16 -1.85 -12.62
CA GLY A 345 3.55 -2.64 -11.55
C GLY A 345 2.08 -2.32 -11.25
N ALA A 346 1.56 -1.18 -11.70
CA ALA A 346 0.13 -0.85 -11.63
C ALA A 346 -0.76 -1.81 -12.44
N ALA A 347 -0.20 -2.44 -13.47
CA ALA A 347 -0.91 -3.35 -14.36
C ALA A 347 -1.00 -4.81 -13.86
N GLN A 348 -0.55 -5.10 -12.63
CA GLN A 348 -0.43 -6.48 -12.10
C GLN A 348 -1.65 -7.36 -12.35
N THR A 349 -2.85 -6.83 -12.19
CA THR A 349 -4.10 -7.58 -12.35
C THR A 349 -4.48 -7.81 -13.82
N LYS A 350 -4.01 -6.99 -14.76
CA LYS A 350 -4.39 -7.08 -16.19
C LYS A 350 -3.97 -8.40 -16.86
N GLU A 351 -3.10 -9.18 -16.23
CA GLU A 351 -2.78 -10.55 -16.65
C GLU A 351 -4.03 -11.46 -16.66
N PHE A 352 -5.01 -11.26 -15.76
CA PHE A 352 -6.26 -12.01 -15.76
C PHE A 352 -7.00 -11.90 -17.10
N ARG A 353 -7.08 -10.69 -17.67
CA ARG A 353 -7.64 -10.45 -19.01
C ARG A 353 -6.85 -11.06 -20.15
N LEU A 354 -5.52 -11.07 -20.07
CA LEU A 354 -4.72 -11.70 -21.12
C LEU A 354 -4.96 -13.21 -21.12
N ARG A 355 -4.95 -13.83 -19.93
CA ARG A 355 -5.18 -15.26 -19.78
C ARG A 355 -6.59 -15.69 -20.18
N SER A 356 -7.61 -14.87 -19.95
CA SER A 356 -9.01 -15.19 -20.29
C SER A 356 -9.29 -15.30 -21.78
N GLN A 357 -8.37 -14.87 -22.64
CA GLN A 357 -8.44 -15.08 -24.09
C GLN A 357 -8.15 -16.53 -24.50
N VAL A 358 -7.65 -17.36 -23.57
CA VAL A 358 -7.19 -18.73 -23.83
C VAL A 358 -7.71 -19.72 -22.79
N LEU A 359 -7.71 -19.34 -21.52
CA LEU A 359 -8.03 -20.20 -20.40
C LEU A 359 -9.43 -19.92 -19.85
N SER A 360 -10.07 -20.94 -19.30
CA SER A 360 -11.30 -20.78 -18.53
C SER A 360 -11.03 -20.03 -17.22
N ALA A 361 -12.07 -19.39 -16.66
CA ALA A 361 -11.97 -18.71 -15.37
C ALA A 361 -11.47 -19.64 -14.25
N THR A 362 -11.87 -20.91 -14.26
CA THR A 362 -11.40 -21.93 -13.30
C THR A 362 -9.90 -22.16 -13.41
N GLN A 363 -9.38 -22.39 -14.63
CA GLN A 363 -7.94 -22.60 -14.83
C GLN A 363 -7.11 -21.37 -14.41
N ILE A 364 -7.61 -20.17 -14.68
CA ILE A 364 -6.93 -18.93 -14.29
C ILE A 364 -6.94 -18.77 -12.77
N LEU A 365 -8.09 -19.00 -12.12
CA LEU A 365 -8.18 -18.95 -10.66
C LEU A 365 -7.26 -19.99 -10.01
N GLN A 366 -7.22 -21.22 -10.51
CA GLN A 366 -6.31 -22.27 -10.04
C GLN A 366 -4.84 -21.83 -10.16
N SER A 367 -4.48 -21.17 -11.26
CA SER A 367 -3.11 -20.67 -11.47
C SER A 367 -2.68 -19.61 -10.45
N ALA A 368 -3.63 -18.84 -9.90
CA ALA A 368 -3.39 -17.82 -8.88
C ALA A 368 -3.73 -18.27 -7.44
N THR A 369 -4.08 -19.54 -7.24
CA THR A 369 -4.46 -20.09 -5.92
C THR A 369 -3.81 -21.45 -5.69
N VAL A 370 -4.47 -22.56 -6.02
CA VAL A 370 -4.02 -23.92 -5.66
C VAL A 370 -2.75 -24.36 -6.38
N ASN A 371 -2.57 -24.02 -7.65
CA ASN A 371 -1.34 -24.36 -8.39
C ASN A 371 -0.15 -23.56 -7.86
N ALA A 372 -0.38 -22.28 -7.58
CA ALA A 372 0.62 -21.39 -6.99
C ALA A 372 1.01 -21.85 -5.58
N ALA A 373 0.04 -22.23 -4.75
CA ALA A 373 0.30 -22.80 -3.42
C ALA A 373 1.15 -24.08 -3.52
N ARG A 374 0.83 -24.97 -4.47
CA ARG A 374 1.59 -26.21 -4.73
C ARG A 374 3.02 -25.94 -5.19
N MET A 375 3.20 -24.97 -6.09
CA MET A 375 4.53 -24.53 -6.55
C MET A 375 5.40 -24.05 -5.38
N LEU A 376 4.78 -23.34 -4.43
CA LEU A 376 5.44 -22.83 -3.23
C LEU A 376 5.60 -23.87 -2.13
N ARG A 377 5.11 -25.10 -2.32
CA ARG A 377 5.03 -26.16 -1.30
C ARG A 377 4.24 -25.71 -0.07
N GLN A 378 3.10 -25.06 -0.32
CA GLN A 378 2.18 -24.49 0.66
C GLN A 378 0.73 -24.92 0.38
N ASP A 379 0.52 -25.98 -0.40
CA ASP A 379 -0.81 -26.49 -0.78
C ASP A 379 -1.62 -27.09 0.39
N GLU A 380 -0.98 -27.33 1.53
CA GLU A 380 -1.64 -27.69 2.79
C GLU A 380 -2.00 -26.47 3.67
N PHE A 381 -1.64 -25.25 3.25
CA PHE A 381 -1.78 -24.04 4.08
C PHE A 381 -2.40 -22.84 3.33
N LEU A 382 -2.19 -22.72 2.02
CA LEU A 382 -2.63 -21.58 1.19
C LEU A 382 -3.49 -22.04 0.00
N GLY A 383 -4.14 -21.07 -0.65
CA GLY A 383 -4.84 -21.28 -1.92
C GLY A 383 -6.24 -21.90 -1.82
N GLN A 384 -6.75 -22.18 -0.61
CA GLN A 384 -8.10 -22.72 -0.38
C GLN A 384 -8.74 -22.11 0.87
N ILE A 385 -10.08 -22.10 0.91
CA ILE A 385 -10.85 -21.78 2.12
C ILE A 385 -11.26 -23.09 2.77
N LYS A 386 -10.39 -23.63 3.62
CA LYS A 386 -10.55 -24.95 4.25
C LYS A 386 -10.03 -24.90 5.68
N ALA A 387 -10.65 -25.64 6.59
CA ALA A 387 -10.21 -25.71 7.98
C ALA A 387 -8.71 -26.02 8.09
N GLY A 388 -8.00 -25.24 8.90
CA GLY A 388 -6.54 -25.32 9.09
C GLY A 388 -5.71 -24.46 8.12
N PHE A 389 -6.31 -23.92 7.04
CA PHE A 389 -5.60 -23.06 6.09
C PHE A 389 -5.50 -21.62 6.61
N SER A 390 -4.54 -20.84 6.11
CA SER A 390 -4.43 -19.41 6.39
C SER A 390 -5.73 -18.69 6.04
N ALA A 391 -6.21 -17.81 6.92
CA ALA A 391 -7.34 -16.93 6.65
C ALA A 391 -6.93 -15.77 5.73
N ASP A 392 -6.48 -16.13 4.53
CA ASP A 392 -6.16 -15.23 3.43
C ASP A 392 -7.36 -15.24 2.48
N LEU A 393 -8.22 -14.23 2.59
CA LEU A 393 -9.54 -14.20 1.95
C LEU A 393 -9.78 -12.90 1.19
N LEU A 394 -10.49 -12.99 0.07
CA LEU A 394 -11.01 -11.85 -0.68
C LEU A 394 -12.53 -11.86 -0.63
N VAL A 395 -13.13 -10.72 -0.31
CA VAL A 395 -14.59 -10.54 -0.38
C VAL A 395 -14.91 -9.85 -1.70
N LEU A 396 -15.71 -10.50 -2.55
CA LEU A 396 -16.06 -10.02 -3.90
C LEU A 396 -17.58 -9.79 -4.01
N ASN A 397 -17.97 -8.79 -4.80
CA ASN A 397 -19.39 -8.54 -5.09
C ASN A 397 -19.92 -9.30 -6.32
N LYS A 398 -19.07 -10.07 -7.01
CA LYS A 398 -19.41 -10.83 -8.22
C LYS A 398 -18.65 -12.16 -8.25
N ASN A 399 -19.23 -13.16 -8.91
CA ASN A 399 -18.68 -14.49 -9.05
C ASN A 399 -17.43 -14.50 -9.97
N PRO A 400 -16.23 -14.84 -9.47
CA PRO A 400 -15.02 -14.91 -10.30
C PRO A 400 -15.00 -16.09 -11.29
N LEU A 401 -15.82 -17.13 -11.08
CA LEU A 401 -15.91 -18.28 -11.98
C LEU A 401 -16.79 -18.01 -13.20
N GLU A 402 -17.73 -17.05 -13.10
CA GLU A 402 -18.51 -16.55 -14.23
C GLU A 402 -17.76 -15.45 -15.01
N ASP A 403 -17.03 -14.60 -14.29
CA ASP A 403 -16.26 -13.51 -14.88
C ASP A 403 -14.96 -13.28 -14.10
N ILE A 404 -13.84 -13.77 -14.64
CA ILE A 404 -12.53 -13.62 -14.02
C ILE A 404 -12.03 -12.16 -14.00
N LEU A 405 -12.62 -11.27 -14.83
CA LEU A 405 -12.23 -9.86 -14.92
C LEU A 405 -12.65 -9.05 -13.69
N VAL A 406 -13.31 -9.68 -12.71
CA VAL A 406 -13.51 -9.08 -11.39
C VAL A 406 -12.18 -8.71 -10.73
N PHE A 407 -11.12 -9.50 -10.95
CA PHE A 407 -9.79 -9.21 -10.42
C PHE A 407 -9.06 -8.11 -11.20
N ASP A 408 -9.40 -7.89 -12.46
CA ASP A 408 -8.92 -6.79 -13.30
C ASP A 408 -9.41 -5.41 -12.81
N ASN A 409 -10.55 -5.37 -12.11
CA ASN A 409 -11.19 -4.14 -11.62
C ASN A 409 -11.40 -4.20 -10.09
N PRO A 410 -10.33 -4.29 -9.28
CA PRO A 410 -10.44 -4.45 -7.83
C PRO A 410 -11.18 -3.27 -7.17
N GLU A 411 -11.05 -2.06 -7.72
CA GLU A 411 -11.75 -0.86 -7.28
C GLU A 411 -13.28 -0.94 -7.43
N LYS A 412 -13.78 -1.86 -8.26
CA LYS A 412 -15.22 -2.13 -8.46
C LYS A 412 -15.68 -3.42 -7.79
N HIS A 413 -14.87 -4.47 -7.80
CA HIS A 413 -15.32 -5.81 -7.39
C HIS A 413 -14.72 -6.34 -6.09
N LEU A 414 -13.49 -5.96 -5.74
CA LEU A 414 -12.83 -6.39 -4.50
C LEU A 414 -13.26 -5.51 -3.33
N LEU A 415 -14.10 -6.04 -2.44
CA LEU A 415 -14.69 -5.29 -1.33
C LEU A 415 -13.78 -5.23 -0.10
N ALA A 416 -13.10 -6.33 0.19
CA ALA A 416 -12.15 -6.42 1.29
C ALA A 416 -11.06 -7.47 1.01
N VAL A 417 -9.88 -7.25 1.58
CA VAL A 417 -8.74 -8.15 1.60
C VAL A 417 -8.46 -8.52 3.06
N VAL A 418 -8.51 -9.82 3.34
CA VAL A 418 -8.16 -10.41 4.62
C VAL A 418 -6.85 -11.18 4.43
N LYS A 419 -5.85 -10.93 5.27
CA LYS A 419 -4.59 -11.68 5.29
C LYS A 419 -4.34 -12.15 6.72
N GLU A 420 -4.06 -13.44 6.90
CA GLU A 420 -3.82 -14.03 8.23
C GLU A 420 -4.91 -13.65 9.24
N GLY A 421 -6.16 -13.64 8.78
CA GLY A 421 -7.35 -13.33 9.58
C GLY A 421 -7.52 -11.86 9.97
N ARG A 422 -6.73 -10.94 9.39
CA ARG A 422 -6.86 -9.49 9.59
C ARG A 422 -7.43 -8.83 8.35
N VAL A 423 -8.39 -7.93 8.53
CA VAL A 423 -8.87 -7.08 7.44
C VAL A 423 -7.82 -6.00 7.15
N GLU A 424 -7.00 -6.23 6.13
CA GLU A 424 -5.88 -5.35 5.75
C GLU A 424 -6.33 -4.18 4.87
N ALA A 425 -7.33 -4.41 4.01
CA ALA A 425 -7.91 -3.38 3.17
C ALA A 425 -9.42 -3.60 3.04
N SER A 426 -10.23 -2.55 3.17
CA SER A 426 -11.68 -2.68 2.96
C SER A 426 -12.31 -1.37 2.51
N ARG A 427 -13.22 -1.48 1.53
CA ARG A 427 -14.14 -0.41 1.13
C ARG A 427 -15.59 -0.73 1.47
N TRP A 428 -15.85 -1.83 2.16
CA TRP A 428 -17.17 -2.23 2.56
C TRP A 428 -17.41 -1.88 4.03
N SER A 429 -18.34 -0.96 4.28
CA SER A 429 -18.60 -0.39 5.61
C SER A 429 -18.95 -1.41 6.70
N LYS A 430 -19.40 -2.61 6.32
CA LYS A 430 -19.72 -3.69 7.26
C LYS A 430 -18.49 -4.48 7.73
N LEU A 431 -17.36 -4.38 7.03
CA LEU A 431 -16.13 -5.09 7.36
C LEU A 431 -14.97 -4.07 7.42
N PRO A 432 -14.88 -3.27 8.49
CA PRO A 432 -13.84 -2.24 8.60
C PRO A 432 -12.43 -2.86 8.70
N GLU A 433 -11.42 -2.11 8.26
CA GLU A 433 -10.01 -2.50 8.41
C GLU A 433 -9.65 -2.69 9.90
N ASP A 434 -8.92 -3.77 10.21
CA ASP A 434 -8.44 -4.04 11.56
C ASP A 434 -7.24 -3.15 11.94
N VAL A 435 -6.55 -2.64 10.93
CA VAL A 435 -5.29 -1.92 11.07
C VAL A 435 -5.56 -0.41 11.13
N THR A 436 -5.99 0.08 12.29
CA THR A 436 -6.12 1.53 12.52
C THR A 436 -4.96 2.07 13.37
N ARG A 437 -3.84 2.42 12.70
CA ARG A 437 -2.59 3.01 13.25
C ARG A 437 -1.89 2.17 14.34
N PRO A 438 -0.56 2.20 14.45
CA PRO A 438 0.12 1.65 15.61
C PRO A 438 -0.42 2.32 16.88
N THR A 439 -0.71 1.53 17.91
CA THR A 439 -0.90 2.04 19.27
C THR A 439 0.32 2.89 19.60
N ALA A 440 0.11 4.17 19.91
CA ALA A 440 1.20 5.08 20.22
C ALA A 440 2.11 4.46 21.31
N LEU A 441 3.42 4.47 21.06
CA LEU A 441 4.46 4.00 22.00
C LEU A 441 4.42 4.72 23.35
N ILE A 442 3.84 5.91 23.34
CA ILE A 442 3.48 6.69 24.51
C ILE A 442 1.95 6.77 24.47
N ASP A 443 1.30 6.12 25.42
CA ASP A 443 -0.14 6.25 25.65
C ASP A 443 -0.41 7.63 26.23
N ASN A 444 -0.23 8.68 25.41
CA ASN A 444 -0.84 9.97 25.67
C ASN A 444 -2.30 9.81 25.29
N ALA A 445 -3.11 9.41 26.27
CA ALA A 445 -4.55 9.18 26.16
C ALA A 445 -5.39 10.43 25.73
N ARG A 446 -4.81 11.41 25.02
CA ARG A 446 -5.36 12.76 24.86
C ARG A 446 -5.27 13.39 23.48
N SER A 447 -4.59 12.81 22.49
CA SER A 447 -4.66 13.30 21.10
C SER A 447 -5.62 12.46 20.24
N ARG A 448 -6.90 12.82 20.25
CA ARG A 448 -7.83 12.39 19.19
C ARG A 448 -7.26 12.91 17.87
N GLY A 449 -7.09 12.02 16.88
CA GLY A 449 -6.47 12.34 15.59
C GLY A 449 -7.16 13.49 14.83
N PRO A 450 -6.51 14.01 13.77
CA PRO A 450 -7.08 15.10 12.96
C PRO A 450 -8.47 14.72 12.45
N PHE A 451 -9.43 15.62 12.65
CA PHE A 451 -10.82 15.47 12.22
C PHE A 451 -10.90 15.24 10.70
N ARG A 452 -11.59 14.19 10.27
CA ARG A 452 -12.06 14.04 8.89
C ARG A 452 -13.49 14.57 8.85
N PRO A 453 -13.80 15.64 8.10
CA PRO A 453 -15.19 16.09 7.95
C PRO A 453 -16.06 14.95 7.43
N ARG A 454 -17.30 14.83 7.95
CA ARG A 454 -18.31 13.97 7.32
C ARG A 454 -18.42 14.36 5.85
N ALA A 455 -18.34 13.38 4.96
CA ALA A 455 -18.38 13.63 3.52
C ALA A 455 -19.62 14.48 3.18
N ALA A 456 -19.40 15.69 2.66
CA ALA A 456 -20.49 16.49 2.11
C ALA A 456 -21.05 15.72 0.90
N HIS A 457 -22.33 15.34 0.97
CA HIS A 457 -22.99 14.68 -0.14
C HIS A 457 -23.11 15.66 -1.32
N LYS A 458 -22.90 15.18 -2.55
CA LYS A 458 -23.16 15.97 -3.76
C LYS A 458 -24.57 16.56 -3.69
N GLY A 459 -24.68 17.89 -3.72
CA GLY A 459 -25.94 18.62 -3.70
C GLY A 459 -26.28 19.38 -2.42
N THR A 460 -25.40 19.43 -1.41
CA THR A 460 -25.56 20.32 -0.25
C THR A 460 -24.86 21.68 -0.47
N THR A 461 -25.36 22.77 0.13
CA THR A 461 -24.74 24.11 0.08
C THR A 461 -23.27 24.07 0.54
N ASN A 462 -22.99 23.34 1.63
CA ASN A 462 -21.63 23.10 2.16
C ASN A 462 -20.68 22.41 1.15
N TYR A 463 -21.18 21.59 0.22
CA TYR A 463 -20.37 20.96 -0.83
C TYR A 463 -19.97 21.98 -1.91
N GLN A 464 -20.90 22.86 -2.29
CA GLN A 464 -20.68 23.91 -3.30
C GLN A 464 -19.73 25.00 -2.79
N LEU A 465 -19.91 25.44 -1.54
CA LEU A 465 -19.03 26.38 -0.85
C LEU A 465 -17.59 25.89 -0.77
N ARG A 466 -17.40 24.60 -0.47
CA ARG A 466 -16.07 23.98 -0.39
C ARG A 466 -15.38 23.90 -1.76
N GLN A 467 -16.11 23.56 -2.82
CA GLN A 467 -15.56 23.61 -4.18
C GLN A 467 -15.20 25.04 -4.62
N PHE A 468 -15.99 26.04 -4.20
CA PHE A 468 -15.69 27.44 -4.48
C PHE A 468 -14.44 27.93 -3.73
N ALA A 469 -14.30 27.60 -2.44
CA ALA A 469 -13.11 27.89 -1.66
C ALA A 469 -11.86 27.21 -2.25
N GLU A 470 -11.97 25.94 -2.66
CA GLU A 470 -10.88 25.18 -3.29
C GLU A 470 -10.50 25.75 -4.67
N ALA A 471 -11.46 26.21 -5.47
CA ALA A 471 -11.21 26.82 -6.79
C ALA A 471 -10.55 28.22 -6.70
N THR A 472 -10.83 28.98 -5.64
CA THR A 472 -10.32 30.35 -5.48
C THR A 472 -8.88 30.39 -4.96
N LEU A 473 -8.38 29.29 -4.37
CA LEU A 473 -6.98 29.14 -3.92
C LEU A 473 -5.96 29.20 -5.07
N GLY A 474 -6.37 28.99 -6.33
CA GLY A 474 -5.52 29.14 -7.51
C GLY A 474 -5.46 30.56 -8.11
N SER A 475 -6.20 31.53 -7.55
CA SER A 475 -6.47 32.84 -8.20
C SER A 475 -5.44 33.96 -7.92
N GLY A 476 -4.36 33.67 -7.18
CA GLY A 476 -3.24 34.59 -6.97
C GLY A 476 -3.46 35.73 -5.96
N SER A 477 -4.63 35.85 -5.32
CA SER A 477 -4.89 36.84 -4.26
C SER A 477 -5.72 36.24 -3.13
N LEU A 478 -5.14 36.08 -1.93
CA LEU A 478 -5.84 35.56 -0.75
C LEU A 478 -7.00 36.47 -0.32
N ARG A 479 -6.88 37.78 -0.55
CA ARG A 479 -7.95 38.76 -0.28
C ARG A 479 -9.22 38.47 -1.09
N LYS A 480 -9.12 37.91 -2.30
CA LYS A 480 -10.31 37.48 -3.07
C LYS A 480 -10.90 36.18 -2.52
N ALA A 481 -10.07 35.30 -1.99
CA ALA A 481 -10.48 33.99 -1.47
C ALA A 481 -11.29 34.06 -0.17
N VAL A 482 -11.14 35.13 0.62
CA VAL A 482 -11.86 35.29 1.90
C VAL A 482 -13.24 35.95 1.78
N ARG A 483 -13.56 36.53 0.62
CA ARG A 483 -14.85 37.23 0.40
C ARG A 483 -16.01 36.25 0.42
N LEU A 484 -17.13 36.69 1.01
CA LEU A 484 -18.39 35.95 0.91
C LEU A 484 -18.75 35.76 -0.57
N PRO A 485 -18.93 34.52 -1.07
CA PRO A 485 -19.36 34.31 -2.44
C PRO A 485 -20.76 34.89 -2.69
N GLU A 486 -21.01 35.32 -3.93
CA GLU A 486 -22.30 35.92 -4.29
C GLU A 486 -23.44 34.91 -4.14
N GLY A 487 -24.47 35.28 -3.38
CA GLY A 487 -25.66 34.46 -3.16
C GLY A 487 -25.59 33.48 -1.98
N GLU A 488 -24.46 33.42 -1.26
CA GLU A 488 -24.26 32.51 -0.13
C GLU A 488 -24.62 33.12 1.22
N ASP A 489 -24.97 32.27 2.20
CA ASP A 489 -25.26 32.71 3.57
C ASP A 489 -23.96 33.00 4.35
N LEU A 490 -23.93 34.15 5.04
CA LEU A 490 -22.75 34.59 5.80
C LEU A 490 -22.41 33.61 6.94
N ASN A 491 -23.40 33.05 7.64
CA ASN A 491 -23.11 32.14 8.76
C ASN A 491 -22.62 30.79 8.27
N GLU A 492 -23.14 30.29 7.14
CA GLU A 492 -22.61 29.08 6.48
C GLU A 492 -21.15 29.29 6.05
N TRP A 493 -20.84 30.43 5.42
CA TRP A 493 -19.48 30.78 5.02
C TRP A 493 -18.51 30.84 6.21
N LEU A 494 -18.92 31.49 7.30
CA LEU A 494 -18.12 31.57 8.53
C LEU A 494 -17.96 30.19 9.20
N ALA A 495 -18.99 29.34 9.16
CA ALA A 495 -18.97 27.99 9.72
C ALA A 495 -17.98 27.06 9.00
N VAL A 496 -17.94 27.10 7.67
CA VAL A 496 -17.00 26.30 6.88
C VAL A 496 -15.56 26.74 7.17
N ASN A 497 -15.31 28.04 7.13
CA ASN A 497 -13.95 28.57 7.30
C ASN A 497 -13.40 28.40 8.72
N VAL A 498 -14.21 28.46 9.77
CA VAL A 498 -13.71 28.20 11.14
C VAL A 498 -13.25 26.75 11.31
N VAL A 499 -13.88 25.79 10.62
CA VAL A 499 -13.45 24.38 10.58
C VAL A 499 -12.13 24.25 9.84
N ASP A 500 -11.97 24.96 8.72
CA ASP A 500 -10.72 24.94 7.95
C ASP A 500 -9.55 25.55 8.74
N PHE A 501 -9.76 26.68 9.42
CA PHE A 501 -8.75 27.27 10.29
C PHE A 501 -8.41 26.38 11.49
N TYR A 502 -9.40 25.75 12.11
CA TYR A 502 -9.16 24.75 13.16
C TYR A 502 -8.23 23.64 12.67
N ASN A 503 -8.50 23.06 11.49
CA ASN A 503 -7.68 22.00 10.92
C ASN A 503 -6.26 22.47 10.59
N GLN A 504 -6.12 23.66 9.99
CA GLN A 504 -4.81 24.23 9.64
C GLN A 504 -3.96 24.49 10.89
N ILE A 505 -4.55 25.10 11.92
CA ILE A 505 -3.85 25.36 13.19
C ILE A 505 -3.49 24.05 13.88
N ASN A 506 -4.36 23.04 13.85
CA ASN A 506 -4.08 21.73 14.45
C ASN A 506 -2.91 21.02 13.74
N LEU A 507 -2.80 21.16 12.41
CA LEU A 507 -1.65 20.63 11.65
C LEU A 507 -0.36 21.39 11.98
N LEU A 508 -0.40 22.72 12.02
CA LEU A 508 0.75 23.55 12.34
C LEU A 508 1.24 23.30 13.77
N TYR A 509 0.34 23.31 14.75
CA TYR A 509 0.68 22.99 16.13
C TYR A 509 1.14 21.53 16.27
N GLY A 510 0.48 20.61 15.58
CA GLY A 510 0.86 19.19 15.51
C GLY A 510 2.34 18.99 15.18
N SER A 511 2.87 19.78 14.24
CA SER A 511 4.28 19.72 13.82
C SER A 511 5.30 20.13 14.88
N ILE A 512 4.88 20.89 15.90
CA ILE A 512 5.76 21.37 16.98
C ILE A 512 5.47 20.74 18.34
N THR A 513 4.54 19.79 18.42
CA THR A 513 4.10 19.18 19.70
C THR A 513 5.25 18.56 20.49
N GLU A 514 6.25 17.97 19.82
CA GLU A 514 7.43 17.40 20.47
C GLU A 514 8.34 18.45 21.13
N PHE A 515 8.23 19.72 20.71
CA PHE A 515 9.05 20.83 21.19
C PHE A 515 8.29 21.74 22.19
N CYS A 516 6.97 21.55 22.34
CA CYS A 516 6.11 22.29 23.24
C CYS A 516 5.71 21.40 24.43
N SER A 517 6.38 21.57 25.57
CA SER A 517 6.19 20.76 26.78
C SER A 517 5.89 21.66 27.99
N PRO A 518 5.35 21.13 29.09
CA PRO A 518 5.22 21.90 30.33
C PRO A 518 6.54 22.46 30.87
N GLN A 519 7.68 21.89 30.48
CA GLN A 519 9.01 22.36 30.87
C GLN A 519 9.50 23.49 29.95
N SER A 520 9.31 23.37 28.64
CA SER A 520 9.72 24.41 27.68
C SER A 520 8.74 25.59 27.61
N CYS A 521 7.46 25.33 27.84
CA CYS A 521 6.36 26.29 27.77
C CYS A 521 5.44 26.15 29.01
N PRO A 522 5.92 26.53 30.21
CA PRO A 522 5.20 26.35 31.47
C PRO A 522 3.95 27.24 31.61
N GLU A 523 3.82 28.24 30.75
CA GLU A 523 2.68 29.15 30.70
C GLU A 523 2.23 29.30 29.24
N MET A 524 0.91 29.32 28.99
CA MET A 524 0.38 29.74 27.70
C MET A 524 0.50 31.26 27.57
N LYS A 525 1.55 31.72 26.91
CA LYS A 525 1.78 33.13 26.60
C LYS A 525 2.35 33.29 25.20
N ALA A 526 2.26 34.52 24.68
CA ALA A 526 2.95 34.93 23.47
C ALA A 526 4.18 35.79 23.80
N THR A 527 4.07 36.69 24.78
CA THR A 527 5.21 37.38 25.40
C THR A 527 4.93 37.52 26.90
N ASP A 528 5.87 38.04 27.68
CA ASP A 528 5.65 38.30 29.11
C ASP A 528 4.54 39.34 29.38
N GLU A 529 4.19 40.15 28.38
CA GLU A 529 3.09 41.12 28.44
C GLU A 529 1.74 40.50 28.05
N PHE A 530 1.75 39.39 27.30
CA PHE A 530 0.57 38.74 26.74
C PHE A 530 0.45 37.29 27.20
N GLU A 531 -0.04 37.12 28.44
CA GLU A 531 -0.41 35.82 29.02
C GLU A 531 -1.87 35.45 28.72
N TYR A 532 -2.11 34.17 28.40
CA TYR A 532 -3.43 33.63 28.11
C TYR A 532 -3.89 32.65 29.18
N LEU A 533 -4.86 33.08 29.99
CA LEU A 533 -5.49 32.24 31.01
C LEU A 533 -6.64 31.42 30.42
N TRP A 534 -6.79 30.19 30.90
CA TRP A 534 -7.91 29.32 30.52
C TRP A 534 -9.10 29.52 31.44
N GLN A 535 -10.29 29.53 30.87
CA GLN A 535 -11.55 29.55 31.61
C GLN A 535 -12.62 28.85 30.78
N ASP A 536 -13.40 27.98 31.43
CA ASP A 536 -14.57 27.31 30.87
C ASP A 536 -15.69 27.17 31.92
N SER A 537 -16.84 26.65 31.47
CA SER A 537 -18.04 26.50 32.30
C SER A 537 -18.03 25.25 33.19
N GLU A 538 -17.15 24.29 32.92
CA GLU A 538 -17.19 22.95 33.52
C GLU A 538 -16.14 22.79 34.63
N ASN A 539 -14.86 22.83 34.24
CA ASN A 539 -13.72 22.43 35.06
C ASN A 539 -12.92 23.64 35.56
N PHE A 540 -12.87 24.74 34.79
CA PHE A 540 -12.05 25.92 35.09
C PHE A 540 -12.90 27.19 35.17
N LYS A 541 -13.70 27.30 36.23
CA LYS A 541 -14.67 28.40 36.42
C LYS A 541 -14.03 29.79 36.62
N ARG A 542 -12.74 29.84 36.96
CA ARG A 542 -11.95 31.08 37.11
C ARG A 542 -10.79 31.08 36.12
N PRO A 543 -10.32 32.25 35.65
CA PRO A 543 -9.12 32.34 34.83
C PRO A 543 -7.94 31.64 35.50
N THR A 544 -7.43 30.59 34.86
CA THR A 544 -6.43 29.67 35.42
C THR A 544 -5.20 29.67 34.54
N LYS A 545 -4.01 29.80 35.15
CA LYS A 545 -2.71 29.64 34.51
C LYS A 545 -2.48 28.15 34.23
N MET A 546 -1.96 27.82 33.05
CA MET A 546 -1.58 26.46 32.71
C MET A 546 -0.49 26.45 31.62
N PRO A 547 0.26 25.35 31.50
CA PRO A 547 1.20 25.15 30.41
C PRO A 547 0.58 25.33 29.03
N ALA A 548 1.37 25.83 28.08
CA ALA A 548 0.94 26.00 26.69
C ALA A 548 0.37 24.71 26.06
N PRO A 549 0.98 23.52 26.20
CA PRO A 549 0.41 22.30 25.61
C PRO A 549 -0.93 21.91 26.23
N GLU A 550 -1.10 22.08 27.55
CA GLU A 550 -2.37 21.81 28.24
C GLU A 550 -3.46 22.81 27.82
N TYR A 551 -3.09 24.08 27.66
CA TYR A 551 -3.99 25.10 27.13
C TYR A 551 -4.48 24.76 25.73
N VAL A 552 -3.56 24.40 24.83
CA VAL A 552 -3.90 24.09 23.44
C VAL A 552 -4.76 22.82 23.38
N GLU A 553 -4.50 21.83 24.23
CA GLU A 553 -5.35 20.64 24.38
C GLU A 553 -6.80 21.03 24.75
N HIS A 554 -6.97 21.81 25.82
CA HIS A 554 -8.28 22.30 26.25
C HIS A 554 -8.97 23.15 25.17
N LEU A 555 -8.21 24.00 24.48
CA LEU A 555 -8.70 24.80 23.37
C LEU A 555 -9.22 23.95 22.23
N MET A 556 -8.43 22.99 21.74
CA MET A 556 -8.80 22.16 20.60
C MET A 556 -10.00 21.28 20.94
N ALA A 557 -10.07 20.75 22.16
CA ALA A 557 -11.24 20.01 22.64
C ALA A 557 -12.49 20.88 22.71
N TRP A 558 -12.36 22.11 23.22
CA TRP A 558 -13.47 23.06 23.31
C TRP A 558 -13.97 23.49 21.92
N VAL A 559 -13.07 23.81 20.99
CA VAL A 559 -13.43 24.16 19.60
C VAL A 559 -14.16 22.98 18.94
N GLN A 560 -13.63 21.76 19.05
CA GLN A 560 -14.24 20.55 18.51
C GLN A 560 -15.65 20.33 19.08
N SER A 561 -15.84 20.47 20.40
CA SER A 561 -17.15 20.30 21.03
C SER A 561 -18.21 21.31 20.55
N ASN A 562 -17.79 22.52 20.18
CA ASN A 562 -18.69 23.52 19.60
C ASN A 562 -19.04 23.19 18.16
N ILE A 563 -18.05 22.79 17.35
CA ILE A 563 -18.24 22.41 15.94
C ILE A 563 -19.14 21.16 15.82
N ASP A 564 -19.00 20.19 16.73
CA ASP A 564 -19.80 18.95 16.73
C ASP A 564 -21.24 19.15 17.24
N ASN A 565 -21.54 20.31 17.83
CA ASN A 565 -22.86 20.58 18.38
C ASN A 565 -23.83 21.03 17.28
N GLU A 566 -24.73 20.14 16.84
CA GLU A 566 -25.73 20.41 15.79
C GLU A 566 -26.65 21.62 16.11
N GLN A 567 -26.76 22.04 17.38
CA GLN A 567 -27.53 23.23 17.75
C GLN A 567 -26.75 24.54 17.50
N MET A 568 -25.42 24.48 17.54
CA MET A 568 -24.55 25.63 17.29
C MET A 568 -24.07 25.69 15.84
N PHE A 569 -23.77 24.53 15.25
CA PHE A 569 -23.34 24.34 13.86
C PHE A 569 -24.33 23.40 13.14
N PRO A 570 -25.49 23.90 12.71
CA PRO A 570 -26.47 23.10 11.99
C PRO A 570 -25.90 22.59 10.66
N SER A 571 -26.06 21.29 10.41
CA SER A 571 -25.60 20.64 9.17
C SER A 571 -26.74 20.31 8.19
N ARG A 572 -28.00 20.50 8.61
CA ARG A 572 -29.20 20.21 7.82
C ARG A 572 -29.66 21.46 7.07
N ILE A 573 -29.93 21.30 5.79
CA ILE A 573 -30.44 22.36 4.91
C ILE A 573 -31.75 22.92 5.49
N GLY A 574 -31.84 24.25 5.59
CA GLY A 574 -33.03 24.97 6.07
C GLY A 574 -33.12 25.16 7.59
N VAL A 575 -32.13 24.70 8.37
CA VAL A 575 -32.05 24.99 9.82
C VAL A 575 -31.21 26.25 10.04
N PRO A 576 -31.79 27.33 10.61
CA PRO A 576 -31.04 28.58 10.83
C PRO A 576 -30.04 28.44 11.99
N PHE A 577 -28.91 29.15 11.90
CA PHE A 577 -27.95 29.28 13.00
C PHE A 577 -28.58 29.99 14.21
N PRO A 578 -28.18 29.64 15.45
CA PRO A 578 -28.70 30.30 16.64
C PRO A 578 -28.26 31.77 16.69
N LYS A 579 -29.04 32.63 17.35
CA LYS A 579 -28.72 34.06 17.52
C LYS A 579 -27.39 34.33 18.22
N THR A 580 -26.89 33.36 18.99
CA THR A 580 -25.61 33.39 19.69
C THR A 580 -24.42 32.98 18.80
N PHE A 581 -24.66 32.53 17.57
CA PHE A 581 -23.61 32.04 16.68
C PHE A 581 -22.52 33.09 16.36
N PRO A 582 -22.85 34.36 16.02
CA PRO A 582 -21.81 35.35 15.76
C PRO A 582 -20.93 35.65 16.98
N SER A 583 -21.48 35.61 18.19
CA SER A 583 -20.68 35.83 19.41
C SER A 583 -19.81 34.62 19.75
N LEU A 584 -20.27 33.40 19.45
CA LEU A 584 -19.45 32.19 19.54
C LEU A 584 -18.29 32.23 18.53
N LEU A 585 -18.55 32.57 17.27
CA LEU A 585 -17.50 32.65 16.24
C LEU A 585 -16.37 33.61 16.63
N ARG A 586 -16.70 34.83 17.10
CA ARG A 586 -15.68 35.77 17.59
C ARG A 586 -14.84 35.18 18.72
N GLN A 587 -15.43 34.38 19.60
CA GLN A 587 -14.68 33.68 20.66
C GLN A 587 -13.79 32.56 20.10
N LEU A 588 -14.28 31.78 19.15
CA LEU A 588 -13.51 30.71 18.49
C LEU A 588 -12.27 31.30 17.81
N PHE A 589 -12.45 32.29 16.94
CA PHE A 589 -11.35 32.98 16.28
C PHE A 589 -10.40 33.61 17.32
N LYS A 590 -10.90 34.38 18.29
CA LYS A 590 -10.04 34.98 19.33
C LYS A 590 -9.17 33.95 20.07
N ARG A 591 -9.70 32.77 20.39
CA ARG A 591 -8.93 31.74 21.09
C ARG A 591 -7.99 30.99 20.15
N LEU A 592 -8.39 30.68 18.92
CA LEU A 592 -7.54 30.07 17.89
C LEU A 592 -6.33 30.94 17.54
N TYR A 593 -6.49 32.26 17.50
CA TYR A 593 -5.40 33.22 17.32
C TYR A 593 -4.25 33.02 18.32
N ARG A 594 -4.56 32.66 19.58
CA ARG A 594 -3.56 32.48 20.64
C ARG A 594 -2.54 31.38 20.30
N VAL A 595 -2.94 30.40 19.49
CA VAL A 595 -2.04 29.34 19.03
C VAL A 595 -1.05 29.88 18.00
N TYR A 596 -1.50 30.71 17.05
CA TYR A 596 -0.59 31.40 16.14
C TYR A 596 0.40 32.29 16.89
N ALA A 597 -0.10 33.12 17.82
CA ALA A 597 0.74 33.99 18.64
C ALA A 597 1.80 33.20 19.41
N HIS A 598 1.42 32.08 20.01
CA HIS A 598 2.36 31.20 20.70
C HIS A 598 3.40 30.58 19.75
N ILE A 599 2.99 30.07 18.59
CA ILE A 599 3.90 29.49 17.59
C ILE A 599 4.92 30.54 17.11
N TYR A 600 4.48 31.73 16.72
CA TYR A 600 5.37 32.79 16.24
C TYR A 600 6.36 33.27 17.31
N CYS A 601 5.93 33.39 18.55
CA CYS A 601 6.80 33.95 19.58
C CYS A 601 7.73 32.93 20.23
N HIS A 602 7.33 31.66 20.33
CA HIS A 602 8.11 30.64 21.07
C HIS A 602 8.68 29.52 20.18
N HIS A 603 8.08 29.26 19.02
CA HIS A 603 8.42 28.10 18.19
C HIS A 603 8.84 28.45 16.76
N TYR A 604 8.93 29.73 16.41
CA TYR A 604 9.36 30.16 15.07
C TYR A 604 10.72 29.58 14.64
N PRO A 605 11.76 29.52 15.50
CA PRO A 605 13.02 28.89 15.13
C PRO A 605 12.86 27.41 14.76
N VAL A 606 11.98 26.68 15.44
CA VAL A 606 11.66 25.28 15.15
C VAL A 606 10.92 25.18 13.82
N ILE A 607 9.94 26.05 13.58
CA ILE A 607 9.19 26.12 12.32
C ILE A 607 10.13 26.37 11.12
N VAL A 608 11.10 27.28 11.27
CA VAL A 608 12.12 27.55 10.23
C VAL A 608 13.01 26.32 10.03
N HIS A 609 13.45 25.67 11.12
CA HIS A 609 14.28 24.46 11.03
C HIS A 609 13.58 23.30 10.31
N LEU A 610 12.27 23.16 10.49
CA LEU A 610 11.44 22.16 9.81
C LEU A 610 11.05 22.56 8.37
N GLY A 611 11.44 23.76 7.90
CA GLY A 611 11.05 24.27 6.58
C GLY A 611 9.56 24.62 6.47
N LEU A 612 8.88 24.85 7.59
CA LEU A 612 7.41 25.07 7.65
C LEU A 612 7.01 26.55 7.66
N GLU A 613 7.96 27.48 7.63
CA GLU A 613 7.70 28.93 7.61
C GLU A 613 6.70 29.37 6.52
N PRO A 614 6.82 28.94 5.24
CA PRO A 614 5.87 29.35 4.21
C PRO A 614 4.43 28.92 4.53
N HIS A 615 4.26 27.74 5.15
CA HIS A 615 2.96 27.21 5.54
C HIS A 615 2.36 28.00 6.71
N LEU A 616 3.17 28.29 7.74
CA LEU A 616 2.75 29.12 8.87
C LEU A 616 2.32 30.52 8.38
N ASN A 617 3.15 31.16 7.55
CA ASN A 617 2.89 32.51 7.04
C ASN A 617 1.66 32.57 6.13
N THR A 618 1.48 31.59 5.24
CA THR A 618 0.30 31.54 4.36
C THR A 618 -0.98 31.30 5.14
N SER A 619 -0.95 30.35 6.09
CA SER A 619 -2.08 30.02 6.96
C SER A 619 -2.47 31.21 7.84
N PHE A 620 -1.49 31.90 8.44
CA PHE A 620 -1.74 33.07 9.27
C PHE A 620 -2.22 34.27 8.45
N LYS A 621 -1.65 34.52 7.25
CA LYS A 621 -2.13 35.58 6.35
C LYS A 621 -3.57 35.34 5.92
N HIS A 622 -3.93 34.11 5.57
CA HIS A 622 -5.31 33.73 5.24
C HIS A 622 -6.26 33.99 6.43
N TYR A 623 -5.83 33.61 7.64
CA TYR A 623 -6.58 33.85 8.87
C TYR A 623 -6.81 35.34 9.15
N VAL A 624 -5.76 36.17 9.00
CA VAL A 624 -5.82 37.62 9.20
C VAL A 624 -6.79 38.28 8.23
N LEU A 625 -6.67 37.98 6.93
CA LEU A 625 -7.53 38.55 5.91
C LEU A 625 -9.00 38.15 6.12
N PHE A 626 -9.25 36.91 6.55
CA PHE A 626 -10.60 36.45 6.84
C PHE A 626 -11.22 37.15 8.06
N VAL A 627 -10.43 37.35 9.12
CA VAL A 627 -10.87 38.07 10.32
C VAL A 627 -11.16 39.54 10.02
N ASP A 628 -10.37 40.17 9.16
CA ASP A 628 -10.55 41.56 8.70
C ASP A 628 -11.82 41.70 7.84
N GLU A 629 -11.93 40.90 6.77
CA GLU A 629 -13.06 40.93 5.82
C GLU A 629 -14.42 40.78 6.53
N HIS A 630 -14.49 39.89 7.53
CA HIS A 630 -15.74 39.58 8.23
C HIS A 630 -15.87 40.28 9.61
N SER A 631 -14.99 41.24 9.91
CA SER A 631 -15.03 42.02 11.16
C SER A 631 -15.14 41.16 12.42
N LEU A 632 -14.34 40.08 12.49
CA LEU A 632 -14.37 39.10 13.58
C LEU A 632 -13.49 39.51 14.77
N ALA A 633 -12.56 40.46 14.56
CA ALA A 633 -11.73 41.01 15.63
C ALA A 633 -12.56 41.89 16.58
N SER A 634 -12.38 41.72 17.89
CA SER A 634 -13.05 42.52 18.91
C SER A 634 -12.07 43.03 19.96
N GLY A 635 -11.94 44.36 20.07
CA GLY A 635 -11.05 45.05 21.02
C GLY A 635 -9.73 45.52 20.37
N LYS A 636 -9.12 46.58 20.94
CA LYS A 636 -7.90 47.21 20.39
C LYS A 636 -6.68 46.28 20.41
N ASP A 637 -6.62 45.35 21.36
CA ASP A 637 -5.47 44.47 21.57
C ASP A 637 -5.69 43.05 21.02
N PHE A 638 -6.62 42.87 20.08
CA PHE A 638 -6.93 41.53 19.54
C PHE A 638 -5.69 40.83 18.98
N TRP A 639 -4.86 41.56 18.25
CA TRP A 639 -3.63 41.06 17.63
C TRP A 639 -2.42 41.09 18.58
N GLY A 640 -2.52 41.74 19.73
CA GLY A 640 -1.46 41.78 20.76
C GLY A 640 -0.03 41.86 20.19
N PRO A 641 0.84 40.86 20.45
CA PRO A 641 2.26 40.93 20.08
C PRO A 641 2.55 40.73 18.59
N LEU A 642 1.57 40.32 17.79
CA LEU A 642 1.71 40.21 16.33
C LEU A 642 1.09 41.39 15.58
N GLY A 643 0.72 42.48 16.27
CA GLY A 643 0.06 43.65 15.67
C GLY A 643 0.78 44.19 14.44
N ASP A 644 2.09 44.44 14.55
CA ASP A 644 2.90 44.97 13.43
C ASP A 644 2.97 44.00 12.24
N LEU A 645 3.06 42.69 12.51
CA LEU A 645 3.06 41.66 11.47
C LEU A 645 1.70 41.61 10.76
N VAL A 646 0.61 41.73 11.51
CA VAL A 646 -0.76 41.78 10.97
C VAL A 646 -0.95 43.02 10.12
N GLU A 647 -0.51 44.21 10.58
CA GLU A 647 -0.57 45.43 9.77
C GLU A 647 0.21 45.30 8.46
N SER A 648 1.39 44.68 8.50
CA SER A 648 2.18 44.37 7.30
C SER A 648 1.42 43.45 6.35
N MET A 649 0.83 42.36 6.87
CA MET A 649 0.04 41.41 6.07
C MET A 649 -1.15 42.09 5.38
N LEU A 650 -1.88 42.96 6.09
CA LEU A 650 -3.02 43.71 5.57
C LEU A 650 -2.63 44.77 4.51
N ARG A 651 -1.39 45.29 4.55
CA ARG A 651 -0.86 46.23 3.54
C ARG A 651 -0.27 45.51 2.31
N SER A 652 0.17 44.26 2.47
CA SER A 652 0.91 43.49 1.46
C SER A 652 0.04 42.74 0.43
N ASP A 653 -1.28 42.79 0.57
CA ASP A 653 -2.30 42.12 -0.28
C ASP A 653 -3.45 43.09 -0.57
#